data_AF-A0A4P5UYQ7-F1
#
_entry.id   AF-A0A4P5UYQ7-F1
#
_cell.length_a   1.000
_cell.length_b   1.000
_cell.length_c   1.000
_cell.angle_alpha   90.00
_cell.angle_beta   90.00
_cell.angle_gamma   90.00
#
_symmetry.space_group_name_H-M   'P 1'
#
loop_
_entity.id
_entity.type
_entity.pdbx_description
1 polymer ?
#
loop_
_entity_poly.entity_id
_entity_poly.type
_entity_poly.pdbx_seq_one_letter_code
_entity_poly.pdbx_strand_id
1 'polypeptide(L)'
;MTKSKTPVDRILANATVITMDAQWQIFSPGAVAITGTTIVAVGPAAEIGATYQAESTQDFSGKTLIPGLVNAHTHVPMTLLRGLADDLRLDVWLLGYMMPVERAFVNPEFCRIGTLLACAEMIRSGVTCFADMYYFEEDVAAAAAEAGMRALCSQTVMKFPTPDSASWEDGLALARSFIERWKNHELILPSVGPHAPYTCPPEVLQACSALACEFDVPLHIHIAETAREVTENRALHNMPVVPWAKKQNVFEAKVLAAHCVHIDAGEIRTMHNHRVGIAHNPTSNLKLASGIAPVVEMLNAGLNVGIGTDGPASNNDLDMLEETRLAALLAKTANNDPTVLPARQALAMATIMGARALHIGDITGSLEPGKRADISVLELNTLHNTPGFKRDKDAIYAQIVYAAKGSDICDVMVNGKWLLQARNLLTVDEAAVTARASEIARDIDNFLIEREQSVLLKLLAIGDIQQQESFEVQVKVRISDPQLVIHALRNSAITILRHVRYRQYDTYFAFAPPESDRLRVREDVALSDTGEPTTQIRYRLTLIGPAGGRHAPASALLSRSRYIAPSNHTPRFYREYFKPAAETHVQKDRQRWQVAFRGVQFYVNIDEVRDPELGLFLEVKSRTWSRRDADDKASLIDELLQLLGADLNQTVREDFPDLV
;
A
#
# COMPACT_ATOMS: atom_id res chain seq x y z
N MET A 1 36.37 50.73 -23.15
CA MET A 1 35.20 50.84 -22.26
C MET A 1 34.90 49.44 -21.75
N THR A 2 35.24 49.13 -20.50
CA THR A 2 34.81 47.89 -19.86
C THR A 2 33.29 47.95 -19.72
N LYS A 3 32.56 47.01 -20.35
CA LYS A 3 31.11 46.90 -20.13
C LYS A 3 30.88 46.67 -18.63
N SER A 4 30.00 47.45 -18.01
CA SER A 4 29.60 47.21 -16.63
C SER A 4 28.90 45.86 -16.56
N LYS A 5 29.27 45.03 -15.58
CA LYS A 5 28.71 43.70 -15.38
C LYS A 5 27.33 43.80 -14.73
N THR A 6 26.43 42.89 -15.07
CA THR A 6 25.09 42.80 -14.47
C THR A 6 25.18 42.24 -13.04
N PRO A 7 24.63 42.91 -12.01
CA PRO A 7 24.68 42.40 -10.65
C PRO A 7 23.77 41.17 -10.47
N VAL A 8 24.25 40.19 -9.71
CA VAL A 8 23.51 38.99 -9.27
C VAL A 8 23.87 38.66 -7.84
N ASP A 9 23.04 37.88 -7.15
CA ASP A 9 23.30 37.53 -5.75
C ASP A 9 24.46 36.54 -5.68
N ARG A 10 24.44 35.53 -6.57
CA ARG A 10 25.33 34.37 -6.46
C ARG A 10 25.82 33.86 -7.81
N ILE A 11 27.08 33.42 -7.87
CA ILE A 11 27.63 32.61 -8.96
C ILE A 11 28.21 31.31 -8.38
N LEU A 12 27.76 30.17 -8.90
CA LEU A 12 28.38 28.86 -8.71
C LEU A 12 29.36 28.65 -9.86
N ALA A 13 30.68 28.70 -9.62
CA ALA A 13 31.71 28.78 -10.66
C ALA A 13 32.52 27.48 -10.82
N ASN A 14 33.11 27.30 -12.01
CA ASN A 14 34.11 26.29 -12.37
C ASN A 14 33.68 24.81 -12.23
N ALA A 15 32.38 24.54 -12.13
CA ALA A 15 31.85 23.18 -12.09
C ALA A 15 31.85 22.51 -13.47
N THR A 16 31.57 21.20 -13.51
CA THR A 16 30.91 20.61 -14.67
C THR A 16 29.40 20.81 -14.49
N VAL A 17 28.76 21.63 -15.33
CA VAL A 17 27.32 21.91 -15.24
C VAL A 17 26.59 21.10 -16.31
N ILE A 18 25.71 20.20 -15.89
CA ILE A 18 24.81 19.44 -16.76
C ILE A 18 23.44 20.11 -16.70
N THR A 19 22.96 20.66 -17.80
CA THR A 19 21.75 21.52 -17.76
C THR A 19 20.45 20.73 -17.78
N MET A 20 20.42 19.58 -18.46
CA MET A 20 19.20 18.85 -18.81
C MET A 20 18.18 19.71 -19.59
N ASP A 21 18.66 20.75 -20.28
CA ASP A 21 17.86 21.51 -21.23
C ASP A 21 17.55 20.70 -22.49
N ALA A 22 16.76 21.26 -23.40
CA ALA A 22 16.40 20.61 -24.65
C ALA A 22 17.60 20.30 -25.57
N GLN A 23 18.75 20.97 -25.40
CA GLN A 23 19.97 20.79 -26.19
C GLN A 23 21.00 19.88 -25.51
N TRP A 24 20.73 19.41 -24.28
CA TRP A 24 21.62 18.59 -23.46
C TRP A 24 22.99 19.24 -23.24
N GLN A 25 23.00 20.55 -22.97
CA GLN A 25 24.26 21.29 -22.82
C GLN A 25 25.04 20.84 -21.58
N ILE A 26 26.37 20.77 -21.74
CA ILE A 26 27.32 20.53 -20.64
C ILE A 26 28.40 21.60 -20.73
N PHE A 27 28.62 22.33 -19.62
CA PHE A 27 29.67 23.34 -19.52
C PHE A 27 30.75 22.88 -18.53
N SER A 28 32.00 22.77 -18.97
CA SER A 28 33.14 22.34 -18.14
C SER A 28 34.44 23.03 -18.59
N PRO A 29 34.93 24.06 -17.86
CA PRO A 29 34.32 24.68 -16.67
C PRO A 29 33.07 25.51 -17.02
N GLY A 30 31.99 25.27 -16.28
CA GLY A 30 30.72 25.98 -16.36
C GLY A 30 30.41 26.79 -15.11
N ALA A 31 29.41 27.66 -15.21
CA ALA A 31 28.88 28.42 -14.08
C ALA A 31 27.37 28.65 -14.17
N VAL A 32 26.75 28.86 -13.01
CA VAL A 32 25.33 29.22 -12.85
C VAL A 32 25.23 30.53 -12.07
N ALA A 33 24.57 31.54 -12.64
CA ALA A 33 24.28 32.81 -11.99
C ALA A 33 22.83 32.83 -11.47
N ILE A 34 22.64 33.31 -10.24
CA ILE A 34 21.36 33.24 -9.52
C ILE A 34 21.05 34.61 -8.89
N THR A 35 19.79 35.04 -9.02
CA THR A 35 19.21 36.21 -8.34
C THR A 35 17.96 35.78 -7.59
N GLY A 36 17.94 36.01 -6.27
CA GLY A 36 16.97 35.48 -5.33
C GLY A 36 16.84 33.97 -5.49
N THR A 37 15.69 33.55 -6.00
CA THR A 37 15.33 32.14 -6.17
C THR A 37 15.50 31.62 -7.60
N THR A 38 15.93 32.48 -8.53
CA THR A 38 15.83 32.23 -9.98
C THR A 38 17.21 32.14 -10.62
N ILE A 39 17.39 31.16 -11.50
CA ILE A 39 18.55 31.04 -12.38
C ILE A 39 18.44 32.14 -13.44
N VAL A 40 19.44 33.02 -13.53
CA VAL A 40 19.44 34.11 -14.52
C VAL A 40 20.38 33.84 -15.70
N ALA A 41 21.37 32.97 -15.53
CA ALA A 41 22.23 32.51 -16.61
C ALA A 41 22.93 31.18 -16.27
N VAL A 42 23.18 30.38 -17.31
CA VAL A 42 24.00 29.16 -17.25
C VAL A 42 24.89 29.15 -18.48
N GLY A 43 26.17 28.82 -18.33
CA GLY A 43 27.10 28.84 -19.46
C GLY A 43 28.55 28.56 -19.09
N PRO A 44 29.49 28.78 -20.02
CA PRO A 44 30.93 28.69 -19.73
C PRO A 44 31.31 29.66 -18.61
N ALA A 45 32.14 29.22 -17.66
CA ALA A 45 32.47 30.01 -16.47
C ALA A 45 33.07 31.38 -16.81
N ALA A 46 33.88 31.46 -17.86
CA ALA A 46 34.48 32.70 -18.34
C ALA A 46 33.44 33.71 -18.86
N GLU A 47 32.41 33.24 -19.57
CA GLU A 47 31.36 34.10 -20.13
C GLU A 47 30.43 34.64 -19.04
N ILE A 48 30.05 33.78 -18.10
CA ILE A 48 29.27 34.18 -16.92
C ILE A 48 30.05 35.20 -16.09
N GLY A 49 31.32 34.92 -15.79
CA GLY A 49 32.17 35.84 -15.03
C GLY A 49 32.49 37.15 -15.75
N ALA A 50 32.44 37.20 -17.08
CA ALA A 50 32.59 38.43 -17.86
C ALA A 50 31.30 39.26 -17.91
N THR A 51 30.14 38.62 -17.82
CA THR A 51 28.83 39.26 -17.98
C THR A 51 28.22 39.69 -16.65
N TYR A 52 28.41 38.89 -15.60
CA TYR A 52 27.76 39.06 -14.30
C TYR A 52 28.75 39.33 -13.17
N GLN A 53 28.33 40.12 -12.19
CA GLN A 53 29.07 40.40 -10.95
C GLN A 53 28.22 39.91 -9.77
N ALA A 54 28.71 38.88 -9.06
CA ALA A 54 28.01 38.34 -7.91
C ALA A 54 28.37 39.05 -6.60
N GLU A 55 27.44 39.07 -5.65
CA GLU A 55 27.74 39.34 -4.24
C GLU A 55 28.53 38.20 -3.60
N SER A 56 28.19 36.95 -3.95
CA SER A 56 28.89 35.74 -3.51
C SER A 56 29.28 34.85 -4.70
N THR A 57 30.56 34.52 -4.83
CA THR A 57 31.04 33.53 -5.81
C THR A 57 31.59 32.32 -5.06
N GLN A 58 31.10 31.13 -5.40
CA GLN A 58 31.53 29.86 -4.80
C GLN A 58 32.18 28.99 -5.87
N ASP A 59 33.36 28.45 -5.57
CA ASP A 59 34.13 27.60 -6.48
C ASP A 59 33.72 26.12 -6.31
N PHE A 60 33.27 25.52 -7.41
CA PHE A 60 32.86 24.12 -7.52
C PHE A 60 33.79 23.33 -8.44
N SER A 61 35.04 23.77 -8.58
CA SER A 61 36.10 23.04 -9.30
C SER A 61 36.15 21.56 -8.89
N GLY A 62 36.09 20.67 -9.89
CA GLY A 62 36.10 19.22 -9.67
C GLY A 62 34.76 18.60 -9.23
N LYS A 63 33.71 19.41 -9.02
CA LYS A 63 32.35 18.95 -8.71
C LYS A 63 31.45 19.05 -9.95
N THR A 64 30.31 18.35 -9.89
CA THR A 64 29.31 18.33 -10.96
C THR A 64 27.98 18.90 -10.45
N LEU A 65 27.44 19.90 -11.15
CA LEU A 65 26.13 20.48 -10.90
C LEU A 65 25.11 19.85 -11.84
N ILE A 66 24.00 19.37 -11.30
CA ILE A 66 22.83 18.89 -12.02
C ILE A 66 21.58 19.64 -11.53
N PRO A 67 20.47 19.64 -12.27
CA PRO A 67 19.18 19.98 -11.69
C PRO A 67 18.92 19.04 -10.53
N GLY A 68 18.31 19.56 -9.46
CA GLY A 68 17.95 18.72 -8.33
C GLY A 68 17.04 17.56 -8.76
N LEU A 69 17.20 16.41 -8.12
CA LEU A 69 16.42 15.22 -8.46
C LEU A 69 14.95 15.44 -8.08
N VAL A 70 14.06 14.89 -8.91
CA VAL A 70 12.60 14.95 -8.75
C VAL A 70 12.09 13.55 -8.48
N ASN A 71 11.65 13.30 -7.25
CA ASN A 71 11.00 12.05 -6.87
C ASN A 71 9.51 12.12 -7.22
N ALA A 72 9.10 11.42 -8.28
CA ALA A 72 7.78 11.59 -8.86
C ALA A 72 6.64 10.91 -8.09
N HIS A 73 6.93 10.12 -7.04
CA HIS A 73 5.89 9.48 -6.23
C HIS A 73 6.46 8.96 -4.90
N THR A 74 5.84 9.37 -3.80
CA THR A 74 6.19 9.00 -2.42
C THR A 74 4.96 8.83 -1.53
N HIS A 75 5.20 8.19 -0.37
CA HIS A 75 4.37 8.28 0.83
C HIS A 75 5.29 8.64 2.02
N VAL A 76 5.71 9.91 2.12
CA VAL A 76 6.82 10.33 2.98
C VAL A 76 6.64 10.04 4.48
N PRO A 77 5.42 10.08 5.07
CA PRO A 77 5.24 9.69 6.47
C PRO A 77 5.55 8.21 6.73
N MET A 78 5.47 7.35 5.71
CA MET A 78 5.79 5.92 5.83
C MET A 78 7.28 5.65 6.06
N THR A 79 8.15 6.67 6.09
CA THR A 79 9.50 6.52 6.66
C THR A 79 9.49 5.94 8.07
N LEU A 80 8.44 6.22 8.85
CA LEU A 80 8.22 5.67 10.19
C LEU A 80 7.76 4.19 10.18
N LEU A 81 7.39 3.67 9.01
CA LEU A 81 6.97 2.27 8.79
C LEU A 81 8.05 1.48 8.03
N ARG A 82 9.26 2.04 7.89
CA ARG A 82 10.36 1.41 7.16
C ARG A 82 10.70 0.04 7.73
N GLY A 83 10.68 -0.99 6.87
CA GLY A 83 11.05 -2.36 7.26
C GLY A 83 10.09 -3.04 8.24
N LEU A 84 8.88 -2.50 8.43
CA LEU A 84 7.94 -3.00 9.43
C LEU A 84 7.43 -4.41 9.13
N ALA A 85 7.15 -4.71 7.85
CA ALA A 85 6.59 -5.99 7.43
C ALA A 85 7.01 -6.33 6.00
N ASP A 86 8.20 -6.88 5.81
CA ASP A 86 8.72 -7.26 4.49
C ASP A 86 8.34 -8.70 4.08
N ASP A 87 8.53 -9.02 2.80
CA ASP A 87 8.34 -10.36 2.21
C ASP A 87 6.91 -10.93 2.33
N LEU A 88 5.92 -10.05 2.25
CA LEU A 88 4.49 -10.38 2.25
C LEU A 88 3.86 -10.02 0.90
N ARG A 89 2.81 -10.76 0.50
CA ARG A 89 1.97 -10.35 -0.64
C ARG A 89 1.27 -9.03 -0.32
N LEU A 90 1.06 -8.18 -1.33
CA LEU A 90 0.45 -6.85 -1.20
C LEU A 90 -0.84 -6.87 -0.36
N ASP A 91 -1.72 -7.86 -0.54
CA ASP A 91 -2.96 -7.95 0.23
C ASP A 91 -2.75 -8.25 1.71
N VAL A 92 -1.80 -9.13 2.06
CA VAL A 92 -1.43 -9.43 3.45
C VAL A 92 -0.68 -8.26 4.09
N TRP A 93 0.23 -7.65 3.35
CA TRP A 93 0.98 -6.47 3.78
C TRP A 93 0.07 -5.28 4.10
N LEU A 94 -0.76 -4.89 3.14
CA LEU A 94 -1.63 -3.72 3.23
C LEU A 94 -2.72 -3.91 4.30
N LEU A 95 -3.48 -5.01 4.21
CA LEU A 95 -4.64 -5.21 5.07
C LEU A 95 -4.27 -5.73 6.47
N GLY A 96 -3.20 -6.52 6.57
CA GLY A 96 -2.78 -7.16 7.81
C GLY A 96 -1.83 -6.32 8.67
N TYR A 97 -1.02 -5.45 8.05
CA TYR A 97 0.02 -4.70 8.75
C TYR A 97 -0.11 -3.19 8.56
N MET A 98 -0.09 -2.69 7.32
CA MET A 98 -0.07 -1.25 7.07
C MET A 98 -1.35 -0.56 7.56
N MET A 99 -2.52 -0.91 7.02
CA MET A 99 -3.77 -0.22 7.39
C MET A 99 -4.10 -0.31 8.89
N PRO A 100 -3.90 -1.43 9.60
CA PRO A 100 -4.07 -1.46 11.06
C PRO A 100 -3.14 -0.50 11.81
N VAL A 101 -1.87 -0.39 11.41
CA VAL A 101 -0.90 0.52 12.03
C VAL A 101 -1.24 1.97 11.67
N GLU A 102 -1.57 2.25 10.41
CA GLU A 102 -2.00 3.58 9.99
C GLU A 102 -3.21 4.06 10.78
N ARG A 103 -4.24 3.22 10.94
CA ARG A 103 -5.43 3.55 11.74
C ARG A 103 -5.11 3.86 13.21
N ALA A 104 -4.07 3.24 13.77
CA ALA A 104 -3.72 3.39 15.18
C ALA A 104 -2.76 4.56 15.42
N PHE A 105 -1.86 4.86 14.48
CA PHE A 105 -0.72 5.75 14.70
C PHE A 105 -0.67 6.98 13.79
N VAL A 106 -1.32 6.95 12.62
CA VAL A 106 -1.26 8.09 11.71
C VAL A 106 -2.13 9.22 12.27
N ASN A 107 -1.45 10.31 12.60
CA ASN A 107 -1.99 11.54 13.13
C ASN A 107 -1.07 12.70 12.67
N PRO A 108 -1.40 13.97 12.96
CA PRO A 108 -0.58 15.12 12.56
C PRO A 108 0.90 15.02 12.98
N GLU A 109 1.19 14.52 14.18
CA GLU A 109 2.58 14.37 14.66
C GLU A 109 3.33 13.31 13.85
N PHE A 110 2.69 12.16 13.59
CA PHE A 110 3.25 11.09 12.76
C PHE A 110 3.61 11.62 11.37
N CYS A 111 2.67 12.33 10.71
CA CYS A 111 2.90 12.91 9.40
C CYS A 111 4.03 13.94 9.42
N ARG A 112 4.08 14.82 10.43
CA ARG A 112 5.15 15.82 10.55
C ARG A 112 6.53 15.18 10.73
N ILE A 113 6.68 14.25 11.69
CA ILE A 113 7.97 13.63 12.01
C ILE A 113 8.44 12.75 10.85
N GLY A 114 7.56 11.93 10.27
CA GLY A 114 7.90 11.10 9.11
C GLY A 114 8.29 11.94 7.90
N THR A 115 7.61 13.06 7.66
CA THR A 115 7.96 13.98 6.57
C THR A 115 9.32 14.65 6.78
N LEU A 116 9.62 15.13 8.00
CA LEU A 116 10.94 15.72 8.30
C LEU A 116 12.07 14.69 8.13
N LEU A 117 11.84 13.44 8.55
CA LEU A 117 12.79 12.35 8.35
C LEU A 117 13.02 12.06 6.86
N ALA A 118 11.94 11.99 6.08
CA ALA A 118 11.99 11.80 4.63
C ALA A 118 12.73 12.96 3.95
N CYS A 119 12.43 14.21 4.32
CA CYS A 119 13.09 15.39 3.76
C CYS A 119 14.59 15.37 4.07
N ALA A 120 15.00 15.00 5.29
CA ALA A 120 16.41 14.88 5.64
C ALA A 120 17.14 13.84 4.76
N GLU A 121 16.55 12.66 4.58
CA GLU A 121 17.09 11.60 3.70
C GLU A 121 17.17 12.07 2.24
N MET A 122 16.08 12.61 1.71
CA MET A 122 15.97 13.11 0.33
C MET A 122 16.95 14.26 0.04
N ILE A 123 17.10 15.22 0.95
CA ILE A 123 18.08 16.30 0.81
C ILE A 123 19.50 15.72 0.77
N ARG A 124 19.80 14.73 1.61
CA ARG A 124 21.11 14.07 1.61
C ARG A 124 21.40 13.29 0.32
N SER A 125 20.36 12.79 -0.36
CA SER A 125 20.47 12.04 -1.63
C SER A 125 20.26 12.90 -2.88
N GLY A 126 20.15 14.23 -2.74
CA GLY A 126 20.13 15.14 -3.90
C GLY A 126 18.76 15.40 -4.49
N VAL A 127 17.69 15.02 -3.79
CA VAL A 127 16.31 15.35 -4.17
C VAL A 127 16.00 16.79 -3.75
N THR A 128 15.29 17.50 -4.63
CA THR A 128 14.86 18.89 -4.40
C THR A 128 13.35 19.06 -4.52
N CYS A 129 12.69 18.09 -5.16
CA CYS A 129 11.25 18.05 -5.34
C CYS A 129 10.76 16.61 -5.16
N PHE A 130 9.64 16.44 -4.47
CA PHE A 130 8.94 15.16 -4.42
C PHE A 130 7.43 15.31 -4.67
N ALA A 131 6.75 14.24 -5.03
CA ALA A 131 5.29 14.18 -5.12
C ALA A 131 4.75 13.18 -4.11
N ASP A 132 4.11 13.68 -3.07
CA ASP A 132 3.47 12.89 -2.04
C ASP A 132 2.01 12.62 -2.34
N MET A 133 1.54 11.54 -1.73
CA MET A 133 0.14 11.21 -1.65
C MET A 133 -0.13 10.51 -0.32
N TYR A 134 -0.60 11.23 0.69
CA TYR A 134 -0.89 10.63 1.98
C TYR A 134 -2.10 11.27 2.68
N TYR A 135 -2.23 11.00 3.98
CA TYR A 135 -3.18 11.61 4.89
C TYR A 135 -2.56 12.81 5.61
N PHE A 136 -3.39 13.72 6.11
CA PHE A 136 -2.93 14.92 6.81
C PHE A 136 -1.92 15.74 5.97
N GLU A 137 -2.22 15.96 4.69
CA GLU A 137 -1.29 16.63 3.76
C GLU A 137 -1.00 18.10 4.13
N GLU A 138 -1.82 18.69 5.00
CA GLU A 138 -1.49 19.98 5.64
C GLU A 138 -0.19 19.89 6.47
N ASP A 139 -0.05 18.83 7.26
CA ASP A 139 1.11 18.61 8.12
C ASP A 139 2.34 18.18 7.31
N VAL A 140 2.12 17.40 6.24
CA VAL A 140 3.16 17.04 5.26
C VAL A 140 3.68 18.30 4.57
N ALA A 141 2.78 19.14 4.03
CA ALA A 141 3.14 20.39 3.38
C ALA A 141 3.89 21.36 4.30
N ALA A 142 3.43 21.49 5.55
CA ALA A 142 4.08 22.33 6.55
C ALA A 142 5.50 21.85 6.87
N ALA A 143 5.68 20.53 7.08
CA ALA A 143 6.99 19.94 7.34
C ALA A 143 7.93 20.04 6.12
N ALA A 144 7.42 19.84 4.90
CA ALA A 144 8.19 20.00 3.67
C ALA A 144 8.65 21.46 3.47
N ALA A 145 7.77 22.42 3.74
CA ALA A 145 8.09 23.85 3.69
C ALA A 145 9.10 24.25 4.78
N GLU A 146 8.98 23.71 6.00
CA GLU A 146 9.94 23.88 7.11
C GLU A 146 11.33 23.37 6.70
N ALA A 147 11.40 22.18 6.10
CA ALA A 147 12.64 21.59 5.59
C ALA A 147 13.22 22.36 4.38
N GLY A 148 12.42 23.22 3.74
CA GLY A 148 12.79 24.00 2.55
C GLY A 148 12.63 23.25 1.22
N MET A 149 11.93 22.12 1.21
CA MET A 149 11.75 21.26 0.04
C MET A 149 10.55 21.67 -0.81
N ARG A 150 10.67 21.49 -2.13
CA ARG A 150 9.51 21.58 -3.04
C ARG A 150 8.71 20.28 -2.96
N ALA A 151 7.39 20.39 -2.88
CA ALA A 151 6.54 19.20 -2.80
C ALA A 151 5.23 19.40 -3.57
N LEU A 152 4.83 18.38 -4.32
CA LEU A 152 3.45 18.20 -4.76
C LEU A 152 2.76 17.32 -3.72
N CYS A 153 1.81 17.88 -2.98
CA CYS A 153 1.15 17.20 -1.85
C CYS A 153 -0.27 16.83 -2.27
N SER A 154 -0.64 15.55 -2.23
CA SER A 154 -1.90 15.07 -2.80
C SER A 154 -2.83 14.54 -1.70
N GLN A 155 -3.79 15.37 -1.28
CA GLN A 155 -4.73 14.96 -0.23
C GLN A 155 -5.52 13.74 -0.67
N THR A 156 -5.36 12.64 0.07
CA THR A 156 -5.95 11.36 -0.26
C THR A 156 -7.47 11.38 -0.09
N VAL A 157 -8.20 10.85 -1.07
CA VAL A 157 -9.65 10.63 -1.03
C VAL A 157 -9.95 9.17 -1.40
N MET A 158 -10.76 8.49 -0.58
CA MET A 158 -11.15 7.08 -0.77
C MET A 158 -12.57 6.81 -0.30
N LYS A 159 -13.20 5.71 -0.76
CA LYS A 159 -14.55 5.31 -0.33
C LYS A 159 -14.65 4.83 1.13
N PHE A 160 -13.53 4.49 1.75
CA PHE A 160 -13.46 3.98 3.11
C PHE A 160 -12.94 5.07 4.06
N PRO A 161 -13.27 5.02 5.36
CA PRO A 161 -12.70 5.93 6.34
C PRO A 161 -11.16 5.88 6.33
N THR A 162 -10.54 7.06 6.40
CA THR A 162 -9.09 7.27 6.48
C THR A 162 -8.72 7.84 7.85
N PRO A 163 -7.43 7.89 8.23
CA PRO A 163 -6.99 8.48 9.49
C PRO A 163 -7.45 9.93 9.72
N ASP A 164 -7.62 10.71 8.65
CA ASP A 164 -7.99 12.12 8.68
C ASP A 164 -9.44 12.41 8.26
N SER A 165 -10.17 11.42 7.72
CA SER A 165 -11.54 11.61 7.22
C SER A 165 -12.45 10.40 7.49
N ALA A 166 -13.67 10.65 7.96
CA ALA A 166 -14.65 9.59 8.23
C ALA A 166 -15.41 9.14 6.98
N SER A 167 -15.47 9.99 5.96
CA SER A 167 -16.18 9.79 4.70
C SER A 167 -15.41 10.39 3.53
N TRP A 168 -15.73 9.99 2.30
CA TRP A 168 -15.06 10.53 1.12
C TRP A 168 -15.45 11.99 0.87
N GLU A 169 -16.65 12.42 1.31
CA GLU A 169 -17.09 13.81 1.28
C GLU A 169 -16.23 14.69 2.20
N ASP A 170 -15.92 14.20 3.40
CA ASP A 170 -15.00 14.88 4.34
C ASP A 170 -13.59 14.95 3.73
N GLY A 171 -13.09 13.86 3.15
CA GLY A 171 -11.81 13.83 2.46
C GLY A 171 -11.73 14.83 1.29
N LEU A 172 -12.80 14.96 0.51
CA LEU A 172 -12.88 15.94 -0.57
C LEU A 172 -12.94 17.38 -0.05
N ALA A 173 -13.64 17.62 1.07
CA ALA A 173 -13.68 18.92 1.74
C ALA A 173 -12.31 19.31 2.32
N LEU A 174 -11.56 18.35 2.86
CA LEU A 174 -10.16 18.54 3.27
C LEU A 174 -9.28 18.89 2.08
N ALA A 175 -9.40 18.18 0.95
CA ALA A 175 -8.64 18.46 -0.26
C ALA A 175 -8.90 19.89 -0.78
N ARG A 176 -10.17 20.33 -0.80
CA ARG A 176 -10.53 21.71 -1.16
C ARG A 176 -9.87 22.72 -0.21
N SER A 177 -10.02 22.53 1.10
CA SER A 177 -9.48 23.44 2.11
C SER A 177 -7.95 23.53 2.03
N PHE A 178 -7.30 22.39 1.78
CA PHE A 178 -5.86 22.30 1.56
C PHE A 178 -5.42 23.10 0.32
N ILE A 179 -6.10 22.93 -0.82
CA ILE A 179 -5.82 23.69 -2.04
C ILE A 179 -5.97 25.19 -1.78
N GLU A 180 -7.06 25.63 -1.16
CA GLU A 180 -7.32 27.04 -0.87
C GLU A 180 -6.22 27.68 0.00
N ARG A 181 -5.64 26.93 0.94
CA ARG A 181 -4.54 27.41 1.79
C ARG A 181 -3.19 27.46 1.07
N TRP A 182 -2.86 26.44 0.27
CA TRP A 182 -1.49 26.23 -0.22
C TRP A 182 -1.23 26.59 -1.67
N LYS A 183 -2.27 26.84 -2.49
CA LYS A 183 -2.13 27.02 -3.95
C LYS A 183 -1.12 28.10 -4.38
N ASN A 184 -0.89 29.12 -3.55
CA ASN A 184 0.03 30.22 -3.85
C ASN A 184 1.36 30.14 -3.08
N HIS A 185 1.65 29.02 -2.42
CA HIS A 185 2.90 28.82 -1.69
C HIS A 185 4.09 28.69 -2.66
N GLU A 186 5.28 29.16 -2.26
CA GLU A 186 6.45 29.18 -3.15
C GLU A 186 7.07 27.80 -3.43
N LEU A 187 6.84 26.85 -2.52
CA LEU A 187 7.40 25.50 -2.55
C LEU A 187 6.36 24.39 -2.65
N ILE A 188 5.13 24.62 -2.18
CA ILE A 188 4.12 23.57 -2.06
C ILE A 188 3.12 23.71 -3.20
N LEU A 189 2.88 22.60 -3.90
CA LEU A 189 1.87 22.48 -4.92
C LEU A 189 0.77 21.55 -4.40
N PRO A 190 -0.40 22.07 -4.02
CA PRO A 190 -1.49 21.20 -3.61
C PRO A 190 -2.05 20.44 -4.81
N SER A 191 -2.48 19.21 -4.57
CA SER A 191 -3.00 18.25 -5.54
C SER A 191 -4.14 17.45 -4.92
N VAL A 192 -5.01 16.87 -5.75
CA VAL A 192 -6.07 15.95 -5.31
C VAL A 192 -5.60 14.52 -5.50
N GLY A 193 -5.72 13.67 -4.47
CA GLY A 193 -5.23 12.30 -4.50
C GLY A 193 -6.35 11.24 -4.40
N PRO A 194 -7.18 10.98 -5.43
CA PRO A 194 -7.99 9.77 -5.39
C PRO A 194 -7.08 8.53 -5.43
N HIS A 195 -7.18 7.65 -4.43
CA HIS A 195 -6.20 6.56 -4.25
C HIS A 195 -5.98 5.68 -5.48
N ALA A 196 -7.01 4.95 -5.91
CA ALA A 196 -6.91 4.05 -7.06
C ALA A 196 -8.31 3.75 -7.63
N PRO A 197 -8.41 3.28 -8.88
CA PRO A 197 -9.65 2.81 -9.50
C PRO A 197 -10.47 1.83 -8.64
N TYR A 198 -9.82 0.90 -7.93
CA TYR A 198 -10.52 -0.12 -7.13
C TYR A 198 -10.96 0.37 -5.74
N THR A 199 -10.39 1.48 -5.24
CA THR A 199 -10.77 2.10 -3.96
C THR A 199 -11.72 3.28 -4.12
N CYS A 200 -11.88 3.82 -5.33
CA CYS A 200 -12.69 5.01 -5.60
C CYS A 200 -13.82 4.71 -6.61
N PRO A 201 -15.11 4.72 -6.20
CA PRO A 201 -16.22 4.55 -7.13
C PRO A 201 -16.34 5.75 -8.08
N PRO A 202 -17.15 5.65 -9.16
CA PRO A 202 -17.29 6.69 -10.18
C PRO A 202 -17.53 8.10 -9.63
N GLU A 203 -18.41 8.24 -8.65
CA GLU A 203 -18.77 9.51 -8.02
C GLU A 203 -17.57 10.17 -7.32
N VAL A 204 -16.71 9.39 -6.67
CA VAL A 204 -15.49 9.90 -6.02
C VAL A 204 -14.48 10.37 -7.08
N LEU A 205 -14.21 9.55 -8.10
CA LEU A 205 -13.27 9.89 -9.16
C LEU A 205 -13.69 11.15 -9.93
N GLN A 206 -14.98 11.25 -10.26
CA GLN A 206 -15.54 12.40 -10.95
C GLN A 206 -15.46 13.66 -10.09
N ALA A 207 -15.76 13.57 -8.78
CA ALA A 207 -15.69 14.70 -7.87
C ALA A 207 -14.23 15.19 -7.64
N CYS A 208 -13.29 14.27 -7.46
CA CYS A 208 -11.86 14.59 -7.37
C CYS A 208 -11.34 15.27 -8.64
N SER A 209 -11.69 14.73 -9.83
CA SER A 209 -11.31 15.34 -11.10
C SER A 209 -11.92 16.73 -11.29
N ALA A 210 -13.21 16.90 -10.97
CA ALA A 210 -13.87 18.20 -11.03
C ALA A 210 -13.21 19.23 -10.10
N LEU A 211 -12.84 18.84 -8.88
CA LEU A 211 -12.12 19.71 -7.94
C LEU A 211 -10.73 20.11 -8.47
N ALA A 212 -9.97 19.15 -9.00
CA ALA A 212 -8.66 19.41 -9.59
C ALA A 212 -8.77 20.40 -10.78
N CYS A 213 -9.79 20.21 -11.63
CA CYS A 213 -10.08 21.12 -12.74
C CYS A 213 -10.52 22.52 -12.27
N GLU A 214 -11.38 22.60 -11.24
CA GLU A 214 -11.86 23.87 -10.67
C GLU A 214 -10.70 24.76 -10.22
N PHE A 215 -9.70 24.17 -9.56
CA PHE A 215 -8.54 24.90 -9.07
C PHE A 215 -7.32 24.85 -10.01
N ASP A 216 -7.40 24.21 -11.18
CA ASP A 216 -6.28 24.02 -12.11
C ASP A 216 -5.02 23.39 -11.46
N VAL A 217 -5.24 22.47 -10.51
CA VAL A 217 -4.18 21.74 -9.80
C VAL A 217 -4.01 20.31 -10.33
N PRO A 218 -2.85 19.67 -10.09
CA PRO A 218 -2.67 18.26 -10.43
C PRO A 218 -3.64 17.30 -9.72
N LEU A 219 -3.80 16.13 -10.32
CA LEU A 219 -4.46 14.98 -9.72
C LEU A 219 -3.49 13.79 -9.74
N HIS A 220 -3.21 13.20 -8.58
CA HIS A 220 -2.26 12.10 -8.41
C HIS A 220 -3.01 10.80 -8.06
N ILE A 221 -2.79 9.73 -8.82
CA ILE A 221 -3.55 8.47 -8.66
C ILE A 221 -2.72 7.24 -9.04
N HIS A 222 -2.90 6.12 -8.35
CA HIS A 222 -2.34 4.82 -8.75
C HIS A 222 -3.17 4.21 -9.89
N ILE A 223 -2.52 3.76 -10.96
CA ILE A 223 -3.21 3.17 -12.12
C ILE A 223 -2.52 1.87 -12.55
N ALA A 224 -3.30 0.78 -12.64
CA ALA A 224 -2.88 -0.49 -13.22
C ALA A 224 -1.56 -1.02 -12.63
N GLU A 225 -1.45 -0.97 -11.30
CA GLU A 225 -0.25 -1.39 -10.58
C GLU A 225 -0.10 -2.91 -10.63
N THR A 226 -1.20 -3.65 -10.47
CA THR A 226 -1.15 -5.12 -10.36
C THR A 226 -1.99 -5.82 -11.43
N ALA A 227 -1.58 -7.03 -11.83
CA ALA A 227 -2.36 -7.86 -12.74
C ALA A 227 -3.74 -8.20 -12.18
N ARG A 228 -3.85 -8.27 -10.83
CA ARG A 228 -5.10 -8.49 -10.12
C ARG A 228 -6.07 -7.32 -10.32
N GLU A 229 -5.60 -6.08 -10.14
CA GLU A 229 -6.40 -4.88 -10.42
C GLU A 229 -6.97 -4.90 -11.84
N VAL A 230 -6.13 -5.18 -12.85
CA VAL A 230 -6.57 -5.22 -14.25
C VAL A 230 -7.62 -6.31 -14.48
N THR A 231 -7.44 -7.49 -13.88
CA THR A 231 -8.37 -8.62 -14.01
C THR A 231 -9.71 -8.30 -13.33
N GLU A 232 -9.68 -7.76 -12.11
CA GLU A 232 -10.88 -7.38 -11.36
C GLU A 232 -11.64 -6.24 -12.04
N ASN A 233 -10.94 -5.23 -12.55
CA ASN A 233 -11.55 -4.12 -13.28
C ASN A 233 -12.25 -4.60 -14.56
N ARG A 234 -11.62 -5.52 -15.31
CA ARG A 234 -12.24 -6.13 -16.49
C ARG A 234 -13.47 -6.96 -16.12
N ALA A 235 -13.41 -7.74 -15.03
CA ALA A 235 -14.55 -8.52 -14.57
C ALA A 235 -15.74 -7.64 -14.14
N LEU A 236 -15.48 -6.52 -13.45
CA LEU A 236 -16.51 -5.65 -12.91
C LEU A 236 -17.10 -4.68 -13.96
N HIS A 237 -16.26 -4.17 -14.87
CA HIS A 237 -16.64 -3.08 -15.76
C HIS A 237 -16.58 -3.44 -17.25
N ASN A 238 -16.10 -4.64 -17.61
CA ASN A 238 -15.86 -5.05 -18.99
C ASN A 238 -14.95 -4.08 -19.76
N MET A 239 -14.02 -3.43 -19.06
CA MET A 239 -13.11 -2.41 -19.59
C MET A 239 -11.71 -2.58 -18.98
N PRO A 240 -10.64 -2.25 -19.73
CA PRO A 240 -9.32 -2.05 -19.11
C PRO A 240 -9.34 -0.85 -18.15
N VAL A 241 -8.30 -0.72 -17.31
CA VAL A 241 -8.25 0.27 -16.23
C VAL A 241 -8.21 1.70 -16.79
N VAL A 242 -7.31 1.99 -17.74
CA VAL A 242 -7.14 3.35 -18.28
C VAL A 242 -8.39 3.85 -19.02
N PRO A 243 -9.03 3.07 -19.93
CA PRO A 243 -10.27 3.47 -20.58
C PRO A 243 -11.43 3.65 -19.59
N TRP A 244 -11.45 2.87 -18.51
CA TRP A 244 -12.45 3.04 -17.46
C TRP A 244 -12.22 4.32 -16.66
N ALA A 245 -10.99 4.61 -16.23
CA ALA A 245 -10.65 5.86 -15.55
C ALA A 245 -10.96 7.09 -16.42
N LYS A 246 -10.65 7.02 -17.72
CA LYS A 246 -11.05 8.03 -18.71
C LYS A 246 -12.57 8.25 -18.72
N LYS A 247 -13.37 7.17 -18.72
CA LYS A 247 -14.83 7.24 -18.73
C LYS A 247 -15.39 7.95 -17.48
N GLN A 248 -14.63 7.99 -16.38
CA GLN A 248 -14.96 8.73 -15.17
C GLN A 248 -14.39 10.16 -15.14
N ASN A 249 -13.96 10.69 -16.29
CA ASN A 249 -13.41 12.05 -16.44
C ASN A 249 -12.10 12.28 -15.67
N VAL A 250 -11.37 11.25 -15.25
CA VAL A 250 -10.10 11.42 -14.51
C VAL A 250 -9.08 12.21 -15.33
N PHE A 251 -9.01 11.95 -16.64
CA PHE A 251 -8.04 12.58 -17.54
C PHE A 251 -8.47 13.96 -18.08
N GLU A 252 -9.53 14.57 -17.52
CA GLU A 252 -9.82 15.99 -17.75
C GLU A 252 -8.89 16.89 -16.90
N ALA A 253 -8.36 16.35 -15.79
CA ALA A 253 -7.39 17.02 -14.93
C ALA A 253 -5.94 16.82 -15.41
N LYS A 254 -5.00 17.58 -14.83
CA LYS A 254 -3.55 17.38 -15.00
C LYS A 254 -3.09 16.16 -14.20
N VAL A 255 -3.15 14.97 -14.81
CA VAL A 255 -2.93 13.71 -14.09
C VAL A 255 -1.44 13.35 -13.99
N LEU A 256 -1.04 12.90 -12.79
CA LEU A 256 0.15 12.11 -12.51
C LEU A 256 -0.30 10.69 -12.12
N ALA A 257 0.07 9.69 -12.91
CA ALA A 257 -0.31 8.30 -12.72
C ALA A 257 0.87 7.47 -12.20
N ALA A 258 0.73 6.92 -11.00
CA ALA A 258 1.75 6.08 -10.39
C ALA A 258 1.71 4.63 -10.92
N HIS A 259 2.90 4.02 -10.99
CA HIS A 259 3.19 2.65 -11.42
C HIS A 259 2.97 2.37 -12.92
N CYS A 260 1.71 2.28 -13.37
CA CYS A 260 1.35 1.97 -14.75
C CYS A 260 2.01 0.67 -15.28
N VAL A 261 2.03 -0.38 -14.45
CA VAL A 261 2.76 -1.63 -14.73
C VAL A 261 2.04 -2.46 -15.80
N HIS A 262 0.72 -2.59 -15.68
CA HIS A 262 -0.09 -3.46 -16.54
C HIS A 262 -0.97 -2.64 -17.49
N ILE A 263 -0.34 -1.91 -18.40
CA ILE A 263 -1.04 -1.15 -19.45
C ILE A 263 -0.64 -1.62 -20.86
N ASP A 264 -1.61 -1.62 -21.78
CA ASP A 264 -1.37 -1.96 -23.18
C ASP A 264 -1.06 -0.73 -24.07
N ALA A 265 -0.68 -0.98 -25.33
CA ALA A 265 -0.34 0.09 -26.27
C ALA A 265 -1.51 1.07 -26.57
N GLY A 266 -2.76 0.62 -26.46
CA GLY A 266 -3.94 1.47 -26.60
C GLY A 266 -4.15 2.36 -25.38
N GLU A 267 -3.89 1.84 -24.20
CA GLU A 267 -3.88 2.59 -22.94
C GLU A 267 -2.78 3.64 -22.92
N ILE A 268 -1.55 3.28 -23.31
CA ILE A 268 -0.41 4.21 -23.46
C ILE A 268 -0.77 5.38 -24.40
N ARG A 269 -1.34 5.10 -25.58
CA ARG A 269 -1.79 6.15 -26.50
C ARG A 269 -2.88 7.02 -25.91
N THR A 270 -3.79 6.42 -25.15
CA THR A 270 -4.85 7.17 -24.47
C THR A 270 -4.26 8.16 -23.46
N MET A 271 -3.32 7.69 -22.64
CA MET A 271 -2.63 8.53 -21.65
C MET A 271 -1.83 9.66 -22.33
N HIS A 272 -1.11 9.36 -23.42
CA HIS A 272 -0.38 10.38 -24.18
C HIS A 272 -1.31 11.48 -24.72
N ASN A 273 -2.46 11.09 -25.30
CA ASN A 273 -3.42 12.04 -25.86
C ASN A 273 -4.02 12.99 -24.82
N HIS A 274 -4.05 12.60 -23.54
CA HIS A 274 -4.50 13.46 -22.43
C HIS A 274 -3.33 14.04 -21.63
N ARG A 275 -2.09 13.89 -22.12
CA ARG A 275 -0.87 14.42 -21.49
C ARG A 275 -0.67 13.95 -20.05
N VAL A 276 -1.06 12.71 -19.75
CA VAL A 276 -0.85 12.13 -18.42
C VAL A 276 0.65 11.99 -18.16
N GLY A 277 1.11 12.45 -16.99
CA GLY A 277 2.45 12.18 -16.48
C GLY A 277 2.51 10.81 -15.80
N ILE A 278 3.64 10.13 -15.88
CA ILE A 278 3.82 8.81 -15.26
C ILE A 278 4.87 8.91 -14.15
N ALA A 279 4.62 8.27 -13.00
CA ALA A 279 5.65 7.97 -12.00
C ALA A 279 5.97 6.47 -12.02
N HIS A 280 7.13 6.12 -12.58
CA HIS A 280 7.64 4.75 -12.59
C HIS A 280 8.35 4.44 -11.26
N ASN A 281 7.88 3.41 -10.53
CA ASN A 281 8.36 3.07 -9.19
C ASN A 281 9.03 1.68 -9.19
N PRO A 282 10.25 1.53 -9.74
CA PRO A 282 10.80 0.22 -10.07
C PRO A 282 11.07 -0.67 -8.84
N THR A 283 11.66 -0.16 -7.76
CA THR A 283 11.93 -1.00 -6.58
C THR A 283 10.64 -1.48 -5.94
N SER A 284 9.66 -0.58 -5.74
CA SER A 284 8.34 -0.95 -5.20
C SER A 284 7.64 -2.00 -6.06
N ASN A 285 7.63 -1.81 -7.39
CA ASN A 285 7.02 -2.76 -8.30
C ASN A 285 7.68 -4.14 -8.27
N LEU A 286 8.99 -4.22 -8.07
CA LEU A 286 9.71 -5.49 -7.92
C LEU A 286 9.50 -6.11 -6.53
N LYS A 287 9.58 -5.30 -5.46
CA LYS A 287 9.46 -5.76 -4.06
C LYS A 287 8.08 -6.34 -3.77
N LEU A 288 7.02 -5.73 -4.30
CA LEU A 288 5.65 -6.22 -4.17
C LEU A 288 5.26 -7.28 -5.21
N ALA A 289 6.19 -7.62 -6.12
CA ALA A 289 5.93 -8.47 -7.28
C ALA A 289 4.75 -7.98 -8.15
N SER A 290 4.56 -6.67 -8.21
CA SER A 290 3.54 -6.01 -9.04
C SER A 290 3.85 -6.24 -10.53
N GLY A 291 5.12 -6.17 -10.94
CA GLY A 291 5.58 -6.49 -12.29
C GLY A 291 6.64 -5.50 -12.79
N ILE A 292 6.83 -5.43 -14.12
CA ILE A 292 7.76 -4.50 -14.77
C ILE A 292 6.96 -3.61 -15.72
N ALA A 293 6.98 -2.29 -15.48
CA ALA A 293 6.26 -1.34 -16.32
C ALA A 293 6.88 -1.23 -17.73
N PRO A 294 6.07 -1.07 -18.80
CA PRO A 294 6.53 -0.92 -20.19
C PRO A 294 7.07 0.50 -20.46
N VAL A 295 8.11 0.90 -19.73
CA VAL A 295 8.67 2.26 -19.74
C VAL A 295 9.21 2.65 -21.12
N VAL A 296 9.80 1.71 -21.85
CA VAL A 296 10.35 1.98 -23.19
C VAL A 296 9.23 2.33 -24.16
N GLU A 297 8.12 1.61 -24.10
CA GLU A 297 6.92 1.85 -24.90
C GLU A 297 6.27 3.19 -24.54
N MET A 298 6.18 3.51 -23.25
CA MET A 298 5.68 4.81 -22.79
C MET A 298 6.53 5.97 -23.32
N LEU A 299 7.85 5.88 -23.20
CA LEU A 299 8.79 6.89 -23.68
C LEU A 299 8.72 7.03 -25.21
N ASN A 300 8.66 5.92 -25.94
CA ASN A 300 8.54 5.92 -27.41
C ASN A 300 7.21 6.52 -27.89
N ALA A 301 6.15 6.41 -27.09
CA ALA A 301 4.86 7.05 -27.36
C ALA A 301 4.85 8.55 -27.02
N GLY A 302 5.90 9.09 -26.40
CA GLY A 302 6.02 10.51 -26.05
C GLY A 302 5.44 10.89 -24.68
N LEU A 303 5.16 9.92 -23.80
CA LEU A 303 4.76 10.22 -22.42
C LEU A 303 5.91 10.84 -21.63
N ASN A 304 5.58 11.75 -20.73
CA ASN A 304 6.51 12.22 -19.71
C ASN A 304 6.55 11.18 -18.58
N VAL A 305 7.65 10.44 -18.48
CA VAL A 305 7.85 9.41 -17.45
C VAL A 305 8.89 9.91 -16.46
N GLY A 306 8.46 10.15 -15.22
CA GLY A 306 9.30 10.38 -14.06
C GLY A 306 9.63 9.07 -13.33
N ILE A 307 10.55 9.14 -12.37
CA ILE A 307 10.90 8.03 -11.48
C ILE A 307 10.44 8.40 -10.07
N GLY A 308 9.80 7.47 -9.36
CA GLY A 308 9.45 7.62 -7.96
C GLY A 308 9.98 6.47 -7.12
N THR A 309 10.09 6.70 -5.81
CA THR A 309 10.55 5.67 -4.86
C THR A 309 9.39 4.88 -4.27
N ASP A 310 8.16 5.42 -4.33
CA ASP A 310 7.05 4.99 -3.49
C ASP A 310 7.37 5.23 -1.99
N GLY A 311 6.57 4.69 -1.07
CA GLY A 311 6.79 4.73 0.37
C GLY A 311 7.93 3.81 0.85
N PRO A 312 8.71 4.19 1.87
CA PRO A 312 9.76 3.34 2.45
C PRO A 312 9.29 2.04 3.12
N ALA A 313 8.00 1.76 3.15
CA ALA A 313 7.46 0.47 3.57
C ALA A 313 7.43 -0.56 2.41
N SER A 314 7.55 -0.11 1.16
CA SER A 314 7.57 -0.93 -0.06
C SER A 314 8.83 -0.71 -0.93
N ASN A 315 9.86 -0.01 -0.44
CA ASN A 315 11.12 0.23 -1.17
C ASN A 315 12.36 -0.51 -0.60
N ASN A 316 13.08 -0.05 0.43
CA ASN A 316 12.65 0.70 1.62
C ASN A 316 13.51 1.97 1.91
N ASP A 317 14.01 2.67 0.90
CA ASP A 317 14.66 3.98 1.03
C ASP A 317 14.11 5.05 0.07
N LEU A 318 14.68 6.26 0.12
CA LEU A 318 14.33 7.38 -0.75
C LEU A 318 15.51 7.83 -1.63
N ASP A 319 16.42 6.93 -2.03
CA ASP A 319 17.58 7.23 -2.88
C ASP A 319 17.21 7.19 -4.37
N MET A 320 17.02 8.39 -4.95
CA MET A 320 16.71 8.54 -6.38
C MET A 320 17.83 8.13 -7.32
N LEU A 321 19.10 8.10 -6.90
CA LEU A 321 20.19 7.60 -7.76
C LEU A 321 20.11 6.07 -7.91
N GLU A 322 19.73 5.36 -6.85
CA GLU A 322 19.48 3.92 -6.90
C GLU A 322 18.25 3.59 -7.76
N GLU A 323 17.13 4.31 -7.57
CA GLU A 323 15.94 4.13 -8.42
C GLU A 323 16.23 4.43 -9.90
N THR A 324 17.02 5.47 -10.19
CA THR A 324 17.39 5.84 -11.56
C THR A 324 18.26 4.76 -12.21
N ARG A 325 19.21 4.21 -11.45
CA ARG A 325 20.02 3.08 -11.90
C ARG A 325 19.15 1.87 -12.19
N LEU A 326 18.23 1.53 -11.28
CA LEU A 326 17.36 0.37 -11.41
C LEU A 326 16.43 0.52 -12.61
N ALA A 327 15.77 1.67 -12.79
CA ALA A 327 14.93 1.95 -13.96
C ALA A 327 15.69 1.69 -15.27
N ALA A 328 16.92 2.20 -15.37
CA ALA A 328 17.76 2.05 -16.56
C ALA A 328 18.15 0.59 -16.85
N LEU A 329 18.47 -0.19 -15.81
CA LEU A 329 18.88 -1.59 -15.97
C LEU A 329 17.67 -2.51 -16.21
N LEU A 330 16.55 -2.24 -15.54
CA LEU A 330 15.33 -3.01 -15.65
C LEU A 330 14.74 -2.93 -17.06
N ALA A 331 14.70 -1.72 -17.64
CA ALA A 331 14.22 -1.50 -19.01
C ALA A 331 15.00 -2.34 -20.05
N LYS A 332 16.32 -2.46 -19.89
CA LYS A 332 17.18 -3.25 -20.79
C LYS A 332 16.83 -4.72 -20.74
N THR A 333 16.72 -5.27 -19.53
CA THR A 333 16.39 -6.68 -19.30
C THR A 333 14.97 -7.00 -19.80
N ALA A 334 14.00 -6.14 -19.49
CA ALA A 334 12.61 -6.32 -19.90
C ALA A 334 12.43 -6.35 -21.42
N ASN A 335 13.26 -5.60 -22.16
CA ASN A 335 13.23 -5.53 -23.62
C ASN A 335 14.23 -6.48 -24.31
N ASN A 336 15.08 -7.18 -23.54
CA ASN A 336 16.22 -7.93 -24.06
C ASN A 336 17.09 -7.09 -25.03
N ASP A 337 17.26 -5.81 -24.70
CA ASP A 337 17.99 -4.84 -25.52
C ASP A 337 18.87 -3.97 -24.60
N PRO A 338 20.22 -4.07 -24.66
CA PRO A 338 21.10 -3.28 -23.80
C PRO A 338 21.12 -1.79 -24.16
N THR A 339 20.53 -1.38 -25.29
CA THR A 339 20.58 -0.01 -25.82
C THR A 339 19.41 0.86 -25.37
N VAL A 340 18.31 0.28 -24.88
CA VAL A 340 17.16 1.04 -24.41
C VAL A 340 17.43 1.72 -23.07
N LEU A 341 16.74 2.85 -22.86
CA LEU A 341 16.87 3.73 -21.70
C LEU A 341 18.34 4.01 -21.31
N PRO A 342 19.12 4.67 -22.19
CA PRO A 342 20.50 5.04 -21.87
C PRO A 342 20.55 6.01 -20.68
N ALA A 343 21.71 6.10 -20.01
CA ALA A 343 21.89 6.88 -18.78
C ALA A 343 21.43 8.35 -18.90
N ARG A 344 21.67 9.01 -20.05
CA ARG A 344 21.21 10.39 -20.29
C ARG A 344 19.68 10.51 -20.20
N GLN A 345 18.95 9.54 -20.74
CA GLN A 345 17.48 9.52 -20.69
C GLN A 345 16.98 9.12 -19.29
N ALA A 346 17.64 8.18 -18.61
CA ALA A 346 17.32 7.84 -17.23
C ALA A 346 17.49 9.03 -16.28
N LEU A 347 18.59 9.79 -16.39
CA LEU A 347 18.75 11.02 -15.60
C LEU A 347 17.68 12.07 -15.96
N ALA A 348 17.21 12.11 -17.21
CA ALA A 348 16.12 13.00 -17.61
C ALA A 348 14.81 12.62 -16.92
N MET A 349 14.51 11.33 -16.80
CA MET A 349 13.37 10.81 -16.01
C MET A 349 13.45 11.27 -14.54
N ALA A 350 14.64 11.27 -13.95
CA ALA A 350 14.87 11.72 -12.58
C ALA A 350 14.95 13.26 -12.39
N THR A 351 14.86 14.04 -13.47
CA THR A 351 14.96 15.51 -13.44
C THR A 351 13.86 16.16 -14.30
N ILE A 352 14.18 16.59 -15.53
CA ILE A 352 13.27 17.38 -16.37
C ILE A 352 12.02 16.63 -16.80
N MET A 353 12.10 15.33 -17.10
CA MET A 353 10.91 14.53 -17.45
C MET A 353 10.07 14.24 -16.21
N GLY A 354 10.67 14.05 -15.03
CA GLY A 354 9.95 13.97 -13.76
C GLY A 354 9.20 15.27 -13.47
N ALA A 355 9.86 16.42 -13.58
CA ALA A 355 9.20 17.73 -13.43
C ALA A 355 8.05 17.92 -14.44
N ARG A 356 8.21 17.46 -15.69
CA ARG A 356 7.13 17.48 -16.70
C ARG A 356 5.99 16.51 -16.38
N ALA A 357 6.27 15.34 -15.83
CA ALA A 357 5.25 14.39 -15.38
C ALA A 357 4.41 14.99 -14.24
N LEU A 358 5.03 15.77 -13.35
CA LEU A 358 4.38 16.52 -12.28
C LEU A 358 3.67 17.81 -12.75
N HIS A 359 3.73 18.13 -14.05
CA HIS A 359 3.21 19.39 -14.63
C HIS A 359 3.87 20.68 -14.11
N ILE A 360 5.13 20.58 -13.66
CA ILE A 360 5.95 21.70 -13.14
C ILE A 360 7.24 21.92 -13.94
N GLY A 361 7.29 21.37 -15.16
CA GLY A 361 8.46 21.40 -16.04
C GLY A 361 8.92 22.81 -16.44
N ASP A 362 8.10 23.84 -16.24
CA ASP A 362 8.48 25.25 -16.47
C ASP A 362 9.10 25.91 -15.22
N ILE A 363 8.99 25.29 -14.05
CA ILE A 363 9.49 25.80 -12.77
C ILE A 363 10.87 25.23 -12.45
N THR A 364 11.07 23.92 -12.65
CA THR A 364 12.25 23.17 -12.21
C THR A 364 12.64 22.04 -13.18
N GLY A 365 13.56 21.17 -12.77
CA GLY A 365 13.98 19.97 -13.49
C GLY A 365 15.08 20.16 -14.53
N SER A 366 15.44 21.40 -14.87
CA SER A 366 16.60 21.75 -15.70
C SER A 366 17.24 23.06 -15.23
N LEU A 367 18.53 23.24 -15.53
CA LEU A 367 19.26 24.47 -15.26
C LEU A 367 19.15 25.41 -16.46
N GLU A 368 18.07 26.18 -16.51
CA GLU A 368 17.77 27.14 -17.58
C GLU A 368 17.44 28.52 -16.99
N PRO A 369 17.81 29.63 -17.68
CA PRO A 369 17.38 30.96 -17.28
C PRO A 369 15.86 31.05 -17.10
N GLY A 370 15.40 31.65 -16.01
CA GLY A 370 13.99 31.79 -15.65
C GLY A 370 13.45 30.69 -14.73
N LYS A 371 14.13 29.53 -14.64
CA LYS A 371 13.75 28.46 -13.71
C LYS A 371 14.23 28.72 -12.29
N ARG A 372 13.65 28.00 -11.33
CA ARG A 372 14.08 28.03 -9.93
C ARG A 372 15.46 27.40 -9.80
N ALA A 373 16.26 27.96 -8.91
CA ALA A 373 17.56 27.39 -8.55
C ALA A 373 17.35 26.20 -7.62
N ASP A 374 16.96 25.06 -8.21
CA ASP A 374 16.87 23.75 -7.59
C ASP A 374 18.04 22.90 -8.13
N ILE A 375 19.12 22.75 -7.34
CA ILE A 375 20.43 22.27 -7.82
C ILE A 375 20.99 21.23 -6.86
N SER A 376 21.49 20.13 -7.40
CA SER A 376 22.25 19.12 -6.66
C SER A 376 23.69 19.04 -7.15
N VAL A 377 24.62 18.87 -6.22
CA VAL A 377 26.06 18.90 -6.48
C VAL A 377 26.69 17.56 -6.10
N LEU A 378 27.36 16.93 -7.07
CA LEU A 378 28.02 15.64 -6.91
C LEU A 378 29.54 15.77 -6.88
N GLU A 379 30.16 14.96 -6.03
CA GLU A 379 31.59 14.68 -6.03
C GLU A 379 31.83 13.31 -6.69
N LEU A 380 32.23 13.32 -7.97
CA LEU A 380 32.41 12.09 -8.77
C LEU A 380 33.85 11.57 -8.76
N ASN A 381 34.80 12.29 -8.17
CA ASN A 381 36.20 11.87 -8.05
C ASN A 381 36.44 11.04 -6.79
N THR A 382 35.57 10.06 -6.55
CA THR A 382 35.62 9.12 -5.42
C THR A 382 36.21 7.78 -5.85
N LEU A 383 36.63 6.95 -4.90
CA LEU A 383 37.27 5.66 -5.19
C LEU A 383 36.38 4.74 -6.06
N HIS A 384 35.07 4.69 -5.79
CA HIS A 384 34.14 3.82 -6.53
C HIS A 384 33.68 4.37 -7.88
N ASN A 385 33.89 5.67 -8.15
CA ASN A 385 33.46 6.34 -9.39
C ASN A 385 34.65 6.75 -10.29
N THR A 386 35.88 6.38 -9.91
CA THR A 386 37.12 6.62 -10.67
C THR A 386 37.56 5.36 -11.43
N PRO A 387 38.03 5.45 -12.70
CA PRO A 387 38.28 6.66 -13.50
C PRO A 387 37.06 7.16 -14.29
N GLY A 388 37.07 8.46 -14.62
CA GLY A 388 36.15 9.06 -15.59
C GLY A 388 36.72 9.11 -17.01
N PHE A 389 35.84 9.07 -18.01
CA PHE A 389 36.21 9.12 -19.44
C PHE A 389 35.62 10.36 -20.12
N LYS A 390 36.36 10.93 -21.08
CA LYS A 390 35.94 12.15 -21.82
C LYS A 390 35.75 11.95 -23.33
N ARG A 391 36.02 10.74 -23.84
CA ARG A 391 35.89 10.41 -25.28
C ARG A 391 34.44 10.50 -25.74
N ASP A 392 33.53 9.97 -24.92
CA ASP A 392 32.10 9.99 -25.17
C ASP A 392 31.47 11.12 -24.38
N LYS A 393 30.66 11.97 -25.03
CA LYS A 393 29.93 13.04 -24.36
C LYS A 393 28.95 12.51 -23.33
N ASP A 394 28.49 11.27 -23.48
CA ASP A 394 27.53 10.64 -22.58
C ASP A 394 28.18 9.90 -21.40
N ALA A 395 29.52 9.87 -21.32
CA ALA A 395 30.25 9.18 -20.27
C ALA A 395 29.94 9.73 -18.85
N ILE A 396 29.69 11.04 -18.73
CA ILE A 396 29.34 11.65 -17.43
C ILE A 396 27.97 11.18 -16.93
N TYR A 397 26.99 11.02 -17.81
CA TYR A 397 25.69 10.46 -17.44
C TYR A 397 25.83 9.02 -16.99
N ALA A 398 26.69 8.23 -17.65
CA ALA A 398 26.98 6.86 -17.23
C ALA A 398 27.63 6.81 -15.83
N GLN A 399 28.56 7.73 -15.50
CA GLN A 399 29.13 7.83 -14.16
C GLN A 399 28.07 8.17 -13.10
N ILE A 400 27.13 9.07 -13.42
CA ILE A 400 26.05 9.44 -12.50
C ILE A 400 25.08 8.27 -12.31
N VAL A 401 24.55 7.69 -13.38
CA VAL A 401 23.48 6.68 -13.30
C VAL A 401 24.00 5.29 -12.91
N TYR A 402 25.18 4.88 -13.39
CA TYR A 402 25.66 3.51 -13.20
C TYR A 402 26.76 3.36 -12.14
N ALA A 403 27.20 4.44 -11.50
CA ALA A 403 28.27 4.36 -10.49
C ALA A 403 28.06 5.27 -9.27
N ALA A 404 27.42 6.44 -9.42
CA ALA A 404 27.21 7.34 -8.28
C ALA A 404 26.23 6.75 -7.26
N LYS A 405 26.34 7.26 -6.04
CA LYS A 405 25.50 6.91 -4.88
C LYS A 405 24.96 8.18 -4.23
N GLY A 406 23.89 8.09 -3.45
CA GLY A 406 23.39 9.24 -2.67
C GLY A 406 24.49 9.91 -1.82
N SER A 407 25.46 9.15 -1.30
CA SER A 407 26.60 9.67 -0.54
C SER A 407 27.58 10.56 -1.35
N ASP A 408 27.53 10.51 -2.68
CA ASP A 408 28.33 11.37 -3.55
C ASP A 408 27.74 12.78 -3.67
N ILE A 409 26.50 13.00 -3.23
CA ILE A 409 25.93 14.33 -3.09
C ILE A 409 26.65 15.07 -1.96
N CYS A 410 27.05 16.31 -2.22
CA CYS A 410 27.76 17.13 -1.25
C CYS A 410 27.06 18.45 -0.94
N ASP A 411 26.32 19.03 -1.88
CA ASP A 411 25.57 20.26 -1.68
C ASP A 411 24.22 20.18 -2.40
N VAL A 412 23.16 20.72 -1.78
CA VAL A 412 21.79 20.73 -2.32
C VAL A 412 21.14 22.07 -2.07
N MET A 413 20.54 22.61 -3.12
CA MET A 413 19.87 23.89 -3.13
C MET A 413 18.44 23.73 -3.62
N VAL A 414 17.49 24.38 -2.93
CA VAL A 414 16.10 24.49 -3.36
C VAL A 414 15.68 25.94 -3.34
N ASN A 415 15.06 26.41 -4.42
CA ASN A 415 14.55 27.77 -4.55
C ASN A 415 15.61 28.84 -4.19
N GLY A 416 16.87 28.61 -4.57
CA GLY A 416 18.00 29.51 -4.30
C GLY A 416 18.60 29.44 -2.88
N LYS A 417 18.06 28.62 -1.97
CA LYS A 417 18.54 28.44 -0.60
C LYS A 417 19.26 27.10 -0.44
N TRP A 418 20.41 27.10 0.23
CA TRP A 418 21.12 25.86 0.54
C TRP A 418 20.40 25.08 1.64
N LEU A 419 20.11 23.81 1.40
CA LEU A 419 19.58 22.87 2.39
C LEU A 419 20.65 21.89 2.87
N LEU A 420 21.63 21.57 2.02
CA LEU A 420 22.82 20.78 2.32
C LEU A 420 24.06 21.55 1.86
N GLN A 421 25.08 21.65 2.71
CA GLN A 421 26.40 22.14 2.30
C GLN A 421 27.53 21.31 2.89
N ALA A 422 28.48 20.90 2.04
CA ALA A 422 29.57 20.02 2.40
C ALA A 422 29.10 18.78 3.20
N ARG A 423 27.97 18.19 2.79
CA ARG A 423 27.28 17.05 3.43
C ARG A 423 26.68 17.33 4.81
N ASN A 424 26.62 18.59 5.26
CA ASN A 424 25.92 18.99 6.49
C ASN A 424 24.52 19.49 6.15
N LEU A 425 23.50 18.89 6.77
CA LEU A 425 22.11 19.31 6.63
C LEU A 425 21.89 20.60 7.41
N LEU A 426 21.21 21.57 6.79
CA LEU A 426 21.09 22.94 7.32
C LEU A 426 19.70 23.27 7.87
N THR A 427 18.67 22.50 7.51
CA THR A 427 17.26 22.86 7.76
C THR A 427 16.51 21.90 8.67
N VAL A 428 17.01 20.68 8.89
CA VAL A 428 16.38 19.69 9.77
C VAL A 428 17.36 19.26 10.85
N ASP A 429 16.90 19.21 12.10
CA ASP A 429 17.66 18.62 13.22
C ASP A 429 17.59 17.09 13.13
N GLU A 430 18.60 16.50 12.48
CA GLU A 430 18.69 15.06 12.26
C GLU A 430 18.62 14.27 13.58
N ALA A 431 19.25 14.76 14.64
CA ALA A 431 19.28 14.07 15.93
C ALA A 431 17.91 14.07 16.61
N ALA A 432 17.23 15.22 16.62
CA ALA A 432 15.90 15.33 17.21
C ALA A 432 14.86 14.49 16.44
N VAL A 433 14.87 14.56 15.10
CA VAL A 433 13.93 13.82 14.26
C VAL A 433 14.14 12.31 14.35
N THR A 434 15.39 11.83 14.31
CA THR A 434 15.69 10.39 14.44
C THR A 434 15.35 9.85 15.82
N ALA A 435 15.58 10.63 16.89
CA ALA A 435 15.17 10.25 18.24
C ALA A 435 13.64 10.11 18.34
N ARG A 436 12.88 11.09 17.85
CA ARG A 436 11.41 11.03 17.90
C ARG A 436 10.83 9.93 17.01
N ALA A 437 11.40 9.72 15.83
CA ALA A 437 11.03 8.61 14.95
C ALA A 437 11.25 7.24 15.64
N SER A 438 12.36 7.08 16.36
CA SER A 438 12.66 5.86 17.11
C SER A 438 11.70 5.59 18.27
N GLU A 439 11.15 6.65 18.89
CA GLU A 439 10.11 6.51 19.90
C GLU A 439 8.80 6.01 19.29
N ILE A 440 8.36 6.63 18.19
CA ILE A 440 7.15 6.21 17.46
C ILE A 440 7.28 4.75 16.99
N ALA A 441 8.42 4.37 16.42
CA ALA A 441 8.68 3.00 16.00
C ALA A 441 8.56 2.00 17.16
N ARG A 442 9.05 2.36 18.36
CA ARG A 442 8.93 1.52 19.56
C ARG A 442 7.49 1.34 20.01
N ASP A 443 6.67 2.39 19.88
CA ASP A 443 5.25 2.31 20.21
C ASP A 443 4.49 1.41 19.21
N ILE A 444 4.83 1.49 17.93
CA ILE A 444 4.30 0.61 16.88
C ILE A 444 4.72 -0.84 17.13
N ASP A 445 5.98 -1.09 17.48
CA ASP A 445 6.48 -2.41 17.84
C ASP A 445 5.71 -3.00 19.01
N ASN A 446 5.49 -2.23 20.08
CA ASN A 446 4.71 -2.69 21.24
C ASN A 446 3.28 -3.05 20.83
N PHE A 447 2.63 -2.22 20.02
CA PHE A 447 1.29 -2.51 19.50
C PHE A 447 1.24 -3.80 18.67
N LEU A 448 2.21 -4.02 17.79
CA LEU A 448 2.26 -5.23 16.98
C LEU A 448 2.60 -6.46 17.82
N ILE A 449 3.52 -6.37 18.78
CA ILE A 449 3.87 -7.47 19.70
C ILE A 449 2.64 -7.88 20.51
N GLU A 450 1.91 -6.93 21.08
CA GLU A 450 0.67 -7.21 21.82
C GLU A 450 -0.39 -7.85 20.93
N ARG A 451 -0.53 -7.36 19.69
CA ARG A 451 -1.48 -7.91 18.71
C ARG A 451 -1.12 -9.34 18.30
N GLU A 452 0.16 -9.63 18.04
CA GLU A 452 0.62 -10.95 17.60
C GLU A 452 0.50 -12.03 18.71
N GLN A 453 0.33 -11.64 19.98
CA GLN A 453 0.07 -12.53 21.11
C GLN A 453 -1.39 -12.99 21.23
N SER A 454 -2.27 -12.63 20.28
CA SER A 454 -3.66 -13.05 20.33
C SER A 454 -4.27 -13.19 18.95
N VAL A 455 -4.73 -14.40 18.61
CA VAL A 455 -5.51 -14.65 17.38
C VAL A 455 -6.78 -13.79 17.36
N LEU A 456 -7.39 -13.52 18.53
CA LEU A 456 -8.55 -12.62 18.63
C LEU A 456 -8.19 -11.17 18.25
N LEU A 457 -7.08 -10.63 18.74
CA LEU A 457 -6.65 -9.26 18.40
C LEU A 457 -6.28 -9.15 16.92
N LYS A 458 -5.60 -10.15 16.35
CA LYS A 458 -5.35 -10.21 14.89
C LYS A 458 -6.65 -10.28 14.09
N LEU A 459 -7.64 -11.06 14.56
CA LEU A 459 -8.95 -11.14 13.93
C LEU A 459 -9.69 -9.79 13.97
N LEU A 460 -9.58 -9.04 15.08
CA LEU A 460 -10.19 -7.71 15.24
C LEU A 460 -9.58 -6.68 14.28
N ALA A 461 -8.28 -6.81 14.00
CA ALA A 461 -7.57 -5.87 13.13
C ALA A 461 -8.01 -5.94 11.65
N ILE A 462 -8.53 -7.08 11.19
CA ILE A 462 -8.88 -7.33 9.79
C ILE A 462 -10.39 -7.40 9.51
N GLY A 463 -11.26 -7.15 10.51
CA GLY A 463 -12.69 -7.08 10.25
C GLY A 463 -13.58 -6.98 11.49
N ASP A 464 -14.87 -6.77 11.23
CA ASP A 464 -15.90 -6.69 12.27
C ASP A 464 -16.15 -8.06 12.91
N ILE A 465 -15.84 -8.16 14.20
CA ILE A 465 -16.15 -9.33 15.01
C ILE A 465 -17.44 -9.10 15.78
N GLN A 466 -18.32 -10.10 15.75
CA GLN A 466 -19.41 -10.20 16.71
C GLN A 466 -19.14 -11.36 17.67
N GLN A 467 -19.09 -11.04 18.97
CA GLN A 467 -19.16 -12.06 20.01
C GLN A 467 -20.55 -12.72 19.95
N GLN A 468 -20.60 -14.04 19.83
CA GLN A 468 -21.84 -14.79 20.00
C GLN A 468 -21.96 -15.31 21.42
N GLU A 469 -23.14 -15.86 21.72
CA GLU A 469 -23.43 -16.64 22.92
C GLU A 469 -22.22 -17.46 23.40
N SER A 470 -21.74 -17.14 24.62
CA SER A 470 -20.45 -17.58 25.14
C SER A 470 -20.28 -19.10 25.27
N PHE A 471 -21.38 -19.87 25.28
CA PHE A 471 -21.35 -21.32 25.41
C PHE A 471 -22.04 -21.99 24.22
N GLU A 472 -21.34 -22.88 23.54
CA GLU A 472 -21.95 -23.87 22.63
C GLU A 472 -21.82 -25.25 23.26
N VAL A 473 -22.97 -25.91 23.40
CA VAL A 473 -23.08 -27.30 23.88
C VAL A 473 -23.39 -28.16 22.67
N GLN A 474 -22.58 -29.19 22.45
CA GLN A 474 -22.79 -30.11 21.34
C GLN A 474 -22.51 -31.56 21.76
N VAL A 475 -23.33 -32.47 21.26
CA VAL A 475 -23.11 -33.92 21.37
C VAL A 475 -23.13 -34.49 19.96
N LYS A 476 -22.14 -35.33 19.63
CA LYS A 476 -22.03 -36.04 18.36
C LYS A 476 -22.11 -37.53 18.61
N VAL A 477 -22.91 -38.25 17.84
CA VAL A 477 -23.06 -39.71 17.94
C VAL A 477 -22.87 -40.33 16.57
N ARG A 478 -22.06 -41.40 16.45
CA ARG A 478 -21.95 -42.14 15.19
C ARG A 478 -23.27 -42.88 14.92
N ILE A 479 -23.74 -42.81 13.68
CA ILE A 479 -24.96 -43.50 13.24
C ILE A 479 -24.68 -44.34 12.00
N SER A 480 -25.44 -45.42 11.82
CA SER A 480 -25.35 -46.29 10.63
C SER A 480 -26.42 -45.98 9.58
N ASP A 481 -27.58 -45.46 9.99
CA ASP A 481 -28.69 -45.14 9.09
C ASP A 481 -29.31 -43.76 9.44
N PRO A 482 -29.18 -42.76 8.55
CA PRO A 482 -29.75 -41.44 8.78
C PRO A 482 -31.29 -41.41 8.70
N GLN A 483 -31.92 -42.41 8.07
CA GLN A 483 -33.38 -42.44 7.93
C GLN A 483 -34.10 -42.66 9.25
N LEU A 484 -33.48 -43.37 10.20
CA LEU A 484 -34.02 -43.57 11.55
C LEU A 484 -34.19 -42.23 12.27
N VAL A 485 -33.17 -41.37 12.20
CA VAL A 485 -33.20 -40.02 12.78
C VAL A 485 -34.25 -39.14 12.09
N ILE A 486 -34.29 -39.17 10.75
CA ILE A 486 -35.26 -38.40 9.95
C ILE A 486 -36.70 -38.82 10.28
N HIS A 487 -36.94 -40.12 10.48
CA HIS A 487 -38.24 -40.63 10.92
C HIS A 487 -38.57 -40.15 12.33
N ALA A 488 -37.63 -40.25 13.27
CA ALA A 488 -37.80 -39.84 14.65
C ALA A 488 -38.05 -38.33 14.82
N LEU A 489 -37.54 -37.49 13.92
CA LEU A 489 -37.84 -36.05 13.88
C LEU A 489 -39.33 -35.72 13.69
N ARG A 490 -40.16 -36.70 13.26
CA ARG A 490 -41.63 -36.55 13.13
C ARG A 490 -42.38 -36.76 14.45
N ASN A 491 -41.68 -37.06 15.54
CA ASN A 491 -42.27 -37.22 16.85
C ASN A 491 -42.99 -35.93 17.27
N SER A 492 -44.20 -36.02 17.80
CA SER A 492 -45.01 -34.87 18.22
C SER A 492 -44.38 -34.00 19.32
N ALA A 493 -43.39 -34.53 20.05
CA ALA A 493 -42.61 -33.77 21.02
C ALA A 493 -41.60 -32.80 20.39
N ILE A 494 -41.32 -32.94 19.08
CA ILE A 494 -40.36 -32.13 18.32
C ILE A 494 -41.13 -31.26 17.32
N THR A 495 -40.95 -29.94 17.42
CA THR A 495 -41.47 -29.02 16.40
C THR A 495 -40.35 -28.59 15.47
N ILE A 496 -40.45 -28.91 14.18
CA ILE A 496 -39.47 -28.47 13.17
C ILE A 496 -39.78 -27.02 12.78
N LEU A 497 -38.82 -26.14 13.00
CA LEU A 497 -38.92 -24.71 12.68
C LEU A 497 -38.34 -24.41 11.29
N ARG A 498 -37.23 -25.08 10.93
CA ARG A 498 -36.53 -24.87 9.66
C ARG A 498 -35.72 -26.11 9.29
N HIS A 499 -35.57 -26.37 7.99
CA HIS A 499 -34.69 -27.40 7.44
C HIS A 499 -33.86 -26.83 6.29
N VAL A 500 -32.56 -27.11 6.25
CA VAL A 500 -31.65 -26.73 5.15
C VAL A 500 -30.58 -27.80 4.96
N ARG A 501 -30.13 -27.99 3.72
CA ARG A 501 -29.01 -28.86 3.36
C ARG A 501 -27.80 -28.06 2.90
N TYR A 502 -26.62 -28.48 3.31
CA TYR A 502 -25.36 -27.83 2.94
C TYR A 502 -24.31 -28.86 2.54
N ARG A 503 -23.49 -28.52 1.56
CA ARG A 503 -22.14 -29.06 1.43
C ARG A 503 -21.18 -28.07 2.10
N GLN A 504 -20.43 -28.55 3.10
CA GLN A 504 -19.53 -27.73 3.90
C GLN A 504 -18.09 -28.10 3.61
N TYR A 505 -17.27 -27.08 3.38
CA TYR A 505 -15.82 -27.19 3.33
C TYR A 505 -15.25 -26.36 4.49
N ASP A 506 -14.68 -27.04 5.47
CA ASP A 506 -14.07 -26.43 6.64
C ASP A 506 -12.54 -26.53 6.54
N THR A 507 -11.86 -25.39 6.66
CA THR A 507 -10.41 -25.32 6.91
C THR A 507 -10.19 -24.84 8.34
N TYR A 508 -9.53 -25.66 9.14
CA TYR A 508 -9.17 -25.36 10.52
C TYR A 508 -7.69 -24.99 10.60
N PHE A 509 -7.41 -23.83 11.19
CA PHE A 509 -6.08 -23.36 11.53
C PHE A 509 -5.90 -23.47 13.04
N ALA A 510 -4.95 -24.28 13.49
CA ALA A 510 -4.65 -24.51 14.89
C ALA A 510 -3.42 -23.72 15.34
N PHE A 511 -3.48 -23.14 16.55
CA PHE A 511 -2.40 -22.33 17.13
C PHE A 511 -1.75 -23.03 18.32
N ALA A 512 -0.46 -22.78 18.51
CA ALA A 512 0.30 -23.35 19.62
C ALA A 512 -0.13 -22.73 20.97
N PRO A 513 0.16 -23.38 22.11
CA PRO A 513 -0.06 -22.79 23.43
C PRO A 513 0.62 -21.40 23.57
N PRO A 514 0.04 -20.47 24.36
CA PRO A 514 -0.95 -20.70 25.41
C PRO A 514 -2.42 -20.64 24.95
N GLU A 515 -2.72 -20.12 23.77
CA GLU A 515 -4.10 -19.86 23.33
C GLU A 515 -4.88 -21.17 23.10
N SER A 516 -4.26 -22.15 22.45
CA SER A 516 -4.92 -23.40 22.02
C SER A 516 -6.23 -23.15 21.21
N ASP A 517 -6.36 -21.95 20.66
CA ASP A 517 -7.49 -21.51 19.85
C ASP A 517 -7.45 -22.17 18.48
N ARG A 518 -8.60 -22.23 17.81
CA ARG A 518 -8.71 -22.64 16.40
C ARG A 518 -9.48 -21.62 15.61
N LEU A 519 -8.92 -21.18 14.49
CA LEU A 519 -9.62 -20.36 13.52
C LEU A 519 -10.17 -21.27 12.41
N ARG A 520 -11.48 -21.25 12.21
CA ARG A 520 -12.14 -22.03 11.16
C ARG A 520 -12.67 -21.13 10.06
N VAL A 521 -12.22 -21.35 8.84
CA VAL A 521 -12.84 -20.82 7.61
C VAL A 521 -13.82 -21.86 7.09
N ARG A 522 -15.08 -21.47 6.91
CA ARG A 522 -16.14 -22.35 6.41
C ARG A 522 -16.76 -21.79 5.14
N GLU A 523 -16.84 -22.63 4.13
CA GLU A 523 -17.70 -22.45 2.96
C GLU A 523 -18.95 -23.31 3.12
N ASP A 524 -20.13 -22.66 3.19
CA ASP A 524 -21.44 -23.30 3.21
C ASP A 524 -22.09 -23.16 1.81
N VAL A 525 -22.12 -24.25 1.04
CA VAL A 525 -22.85 -24.31 -0.24
C VAL A 525 -24.23 -24.92 0.02
N ALA A 526 -25.30 -24.13 -0.12
CA ALA A 526 -26.66 -24.66 0.06
C ALA A 526 -27.01 -25.64 -1.06
N LEU A 527 -27.66 -26.75 -0.71
CA LEU A 527 -28.06 -27.80 -1.66
C LEU A 527 -29.59 -27.77 -1.88
N SER A 528 -30.01 -28.07 -3.10
CA SER A 528 -31.41 -28.30 -3.45
C SER A 528 -31.94 -29.61 -2.83
N ASP A 529 -33.25 -29.85 -2.95
CA ASP A 529 -33.85 -31.11 -2.53
C ASP A 529 -33.32 -32.32 -3.34
N THR A 530 -32.85 -32.10 -4.56
CA THR A 530 -32.20 -33.10 -5.42
C THR A 530 -30.72 -33.32 -5.08
N GLY A 531 -30.16 -32.54 -4.14
CA GLY A 531 -28.75 -32.65 -3.71
C GLY A 531 -27.78 -31.85 -4.57
N GLU A 532 -28.27 -31.02 -5.50
CA GLU A 532 -27.43 -30.19 -6.37
C GLU A 532 -27.03 -28.87 -5.68
N PRO A 533 -25.79 -28.39 -5.89
CA PRO A 533 -25.36 -27.08 -5.40
C PRO A 533 -26.23 -25.94 -5.93
N THR A 534 -26.71 -25.09 -5.04
CA THR A 534 -27.36 -23.83 -5.41
C THR A 534 -26.33 -22.71 -5.57
N THR A 535 -26.76 -21.56 -6.09
CA THR A 535 -25.92 -20.35 -6.16
C THR A 535 -25.71 -19.66 -4.81
N GLN A 536 -26.35 -20.14 -3.74
CA GLN A 536 -26.20 -19.57 -2.40
C GLN A 536 -24.98 -20.17 -1.70
N ILE A 537 -23.86 -19.44 -1.77
CA ILE A 537 -22.62 -19.76 -1.08
C ILE A 537 -22.44 -18.75 0.06
N ARG A 538 -22.09 -19.24 1.25
CA ARG A 538 -21.82 -18.39 2.41
C ARG A 538 -20.46 -18.74 3.02
N TYR A 539 -19.61 -17.73 3.13
CA TYR A 539 -18.32 -17.83 3.82
C TYR A 539 -18.44 -17.35 5.27
N ARG A 540 -17.81 -18.07 6.20
CA ARG A 540 -17.81 -17.71 7.63
C ARG A 540 -16.47 -17.98 8.27
N LEU A 541 -15.98 -16.99 9.01
CA LEU A 541 -14.81 -17.13 9.86
C LEU A 541 -15.28 -17.34 11.31
N THR A 542 -14.69 -18.30 12.02
CA THR A 542 -15.02 -18.55 13.43
C THR A 542 -13.75 -18.80 14.23
N LEU A 543 -13.47 -17.96 15.24
CA LEU A 543 -12.50 -18.26 16.28
C LEU A 543 -13.17 -19.12 17.35
N ILE A 544 -12.58 -20.26 17.66
CA ILE A 544 -13.08 -21.27 18.60
C ILE A 544 -12.06 -21.37 19.73
N GLY A 545 -12.49 -20.99 20.94
CA GLY A 545 -11.67 -21.13 22.14
C GLY A 545 -11.55 -22.59 22.61
N PRO A 546 -10.59 -22.91 23.49
CA PRO A 546 -10.32 -24.27 23.94
C PRO A 546 -11.53 -24.90 24.63
N ALA A 547 -11.65 -26.22 24.49
CA ALA A 547 -12.63 -27.01 25.24
C ALA A 547 -12.33 -26.91 26.75
N GLY A 548 -13.34 -26.60 27.57
CA GLY A 548 -13.15 -26.42 29.01
C GLY A 548 -12.92 -27.74 29.75
N GLY A 549 -11.79 -27.89 30.45
CA GLY A 549 -11.39 -29.11 31.18
C GLY A 549 -12.14 -29.46 32.48
N ARG A 550 -13.45 -29.18 32.63
CA ARG A 550 -14.25 -29.70 33.77
C ARG A 550 -15.62 -30.20 33.31
N HIS A 551 -15.98 -31.39 33.82
CA HIS A 551 -17.12 -32.24 33.48
C HIS A 551 -18.46 -31.51 33.26
N ALA A 552 -18.85 -31.36 31.99
CA ALA A 552 -20.24 -31.46 31.57
C ALA A 552 -20.74 -32.92 31.82
N PRO A 553 -22.06 -33.22 31.79
CA PRO A 553 -22.52 -34.61 31.73
C PRO A 553 -21.74 -35.39 30.66
N ALA A 554 -21.50 -36.69 30.92
CA ALA A 554 -20.43 -37.48 30.30
C ALA A 554 -20.44 -37.57 28.75
N SER A 555 -21.47 -37.06 28.07
CA SER A 555 -21.67 -37.09 26.62
C SER A 555 -21.36 -35.77 25.89
N ALA A 556 -21.31 -34.61 26.56
CA ALA A 556 -21.33 -33.30 25.89
C ALA A 556 -19.97 -32.58 25.81
N LEU A 557 -19.69 -32.03 24.63
CA LEU A 557 -18.57 -31.11 24.38
C LEU A 557 -19.04 -29.67 24.62
N LEU A 558 -18.32 -28.95 25.49
CA LEU A 558 -18.58 -27.55 25.85
C LEU A 558 -17.43 -26.65 25.40
N SER A 559 -17.70 -25.76 24.43
CA SER A 559 -16.75 -24.72 24.01
C SER A 559 -17.01 -23.40 24.76
N ARG A 560 -15.94 -22.72 25.20
CA ARG A 560 -16.00 -21.58 26.14
C ARG A 560 -16.09 -20.20 25.49
N SER A 561 -15.76 -20.06 24.21
CA SER A 561 -15.77 -18.79 23.48
C SER A 561 -15.89 -19.02 21.98
N ARG A 562 -16.82 -18.34 21.30
CA ARG A 562 -16.92 -18.32 19.83
C ARG A 562 -17.10 -16.90 19.31
N TYR A 563 -16.17 -16.47 18.48
CA TYR A 563 -16.26 -15.20 17.76
C TYR A 563 -16.51 -15.48 16.29
N ILE A 564 -17.45 -14.75 15.69
CA ILE A 564 -17.78 -14.90 14.27
C ILE A 564 -17.45 -13.60 13.56
N ALA A 565 -16.81 -13.74 12.40
CA ALA A 565 -16.58 -12.65 11.45
C ALA A 565 -16.99 -13.10 10.04
N PRO A 566 -17.36 -12.15 9.15
CA PRO A 566 -17.42 -12.42 7.73
C PRO A 566 -16.06 -12.95 7.24
N SER A 567 -16.07 -13.98 6.39
CA SER A 567 -14.84 -14.46 5.76
C SER A 567 -14.64 -13.74 4.44
N ASN A 568 -14.10 -12.53 4.51
CA ASN A 568 -13.89 -11.64 3.35
C ASN A 568 -12.59 -11.94 2.59
N HIS A 569 -11.77 -12.87 3.07
CA HIS A 569 -10.49 -13.21 2.47
C HIS A 569 -10.38 -14.71 2.15
N THR A 570 -9.44 -15.05 1.29
CA THR A 570 -9.17 -16.44 0.89
C THR A 570 -8.49 -17.24 2.00
N PRO A 571 -8.60 -18.59 2.05
CA PRO A 571 -7.85 -19.43 2.99
C PRO A 571 -6.33 -19.19 2.96
N ARG A 572 -5.75 -18.93 1.77
CA ARG A 572 -4.33 -18.54 1.63
C ARG A 572 -3.99 -17.29 2.45
N PHE A 573 -4.80 -16.23 2.34
CA PHE A 573 -4.58 -14.99 3.10
C PHE A 573 -4.55 -15.28 4.61
N TYR A 574 -5.51 -16.06 5.11
CA TYR A 574 -5.56 -16.40 6.54
C TYR A 574 -4.35 -17.22 6.99
N ARG A 575 -3.86 -18.15 6.15
CA ARG A 575 -2.63 -18.90 6.43
C ARG A 575 -1.42 -17.99 6.54
N GLU A 576 -1.21 -17.12 5.56
CA GLU A 576 -0.06 -16.20 5.52
C GLU A 576 -0.12 -15.18 6.67
N TYR A 577 -1.31 -14.66 6.98
CA TYR A 577 -1.50 -13.66 8.03
C TYR A 577 -1.41 -14.26 9.44
N PHE A 578 -2.14 -15.34 9.72
CA PHE A 578 -2.21 -15.91 11.08
C PHE A 578 -1.05 -16.85 11.41
N LYS A 579 -0.33 -17.40 10.41
CA LYS A 579 0.80 -18.32 10.57
C LYS A 579 0.50 -19.48 11.54
N PRO A 580 -0.53 -20.29 11.26
CA PRO A 580 -0.95 -21.37 12.15
C PRO A 580 0.09 -22.48 12.24
N ALA A 581 0.10 -23.19 13.36
CA ALA A 581 1.01 -24.31 13.61
C ALA A 581 0.60 -25.58 12.83
N ALA A 582 -0.69 -25.74 12.55
CA ALA A 582 -1.23 -26.84 11.76
C ALA A 582 -2.50 -26.43 11.01
N GLU A 583 -2.78 -27.13 9.92
CA GLU A 583 -3.98 -26.96 9.09
C GLU A 583 -4.66 -28.32 8.89
N THR A 584 -5.98 -28.35 9.08
CA THR A 584 -6.81 -29.56 8.90
C THR A 584 -8.02 -29.22 8.05
N HIS A 585 -8.34 -30.08 7.09
CA HIS A 585 -9.50 -29.92 6.21
C HIS A 585 -10.58 -30.93 6.55
N VAL A 586 -11.84 -30.49 6.52
CA VAL A 586 -13.01 -31.36 6.71
C VAL A 586 -14.07 -31.00 5.67
N GLN A 587 -14.42 -31.96 4.82
CA GLN A 587 -15.55 -31.87 3.90
C GLN A 587 -16.71 -32.73 4.38
N LYS A 588 -17.91 -32.14 4.45
CA LYS A 588 -19.11 -32.88 4.84
C LYS A 588 -20.39 -32.40 4.17
N ASP A 589 -21.29 -33.34 3.96
CA ASP A 589 -22.69 -33.05 3.60
C ASP A 589 -23.53 -33.03 4.87
N ARG A 590 -24.22 -31.91 5.12
CA ARG A 590 -25.00 -31.66 6.33
C ARG A 590 -26.47 -31.47 6.00
N GLN A 591 -27.34 -32.25 6.63
CA GLN A 591 -28.77 -31.94 6.76
C GLN A 591 -29.01 -31.29 8.13
N ARG A 592 -29.51 -30.06 8.17
CA ARG A 592 -29.72 -29.30 9.41
C ARG A 592 -31.18 -28.97 9.62
N TRP A 593 -31.71 -29.38 10.76
CA TRP A 593 -33.00 -28.94 11.28
C TRP A 593 -32.81 -28.01 12.46
N GLN A 594 -33.52 -26.88 12.46
CA GLN A 594 -33.78 -26.11 13.67
C GLN A 594 -35.09 -26.63 14.25
N VAL A 595 -35.06 -27.12 15.48
CA VAL A 595 -36.22 -27.73 16.15
C VAL A 595 -36.46 -27.08 17.50
N ALA A 596 -37.70 -27.10 17.97
CA ALA A 596 -38.03 -26.84 19.36
C ALA A 596 -38.39 -28.15 20.06
N PHE A 597 -37.74 -28.43 21.19
CA PHE A 597 -37.97 -29.59 22.04
C PHE A 597 -38.09 -29.11 23.49
N ARG A 598 -39.21 -29.44 24.15
CA ARG A 598 -39.54 -28.96 25.51
C ARG A 598 -39.38 -27.44 25.70
N GLY A 599 -39.74 -26.66 24.67
CA GLY A 599 -39.64 -25.20 24.69
C GLY A 599 -38.24 -24.62 24.44
N VAL A 600 -37.22 -25.46 24.23
CA VAL A 600 -35.85 -25.04 23.93
C VAL A 600 -35.53 -25.33 22.47
N GLN A 601 -34.83 -24.40 21.81
CA GLN A 601 -34.42 -24.56 20.42
C GLN A 601 -33.07 -25.28 20.30
N PHE A 602 -33.01 -26.28 19.41
CA PHE A 602 -31.80 -27.02 19.09
C PHE A 602 -31.57 -27.04 17.58
N TYR A 603 -30.30 -27.19 17.19
CA TYR A 603 -29.93 -27.62 15.84
C TYR A 603 -29.64 -29.11 15.86
N VAL A 604 -30.43 -29.88 15.13
CA VAL A 604 -30.17 -31.30 14.86
C VAL A 604 -29.51 -31.38 13.48
N ASN A 605 -28.33 -31.96 13.40
CA ASN A 605 -27.58 -32.12 12.16
C ASN A 605 -27.29 -33.60 11.90
N ILE A 606 -27.51 -34.04 10.67
CA ILE A 606 -26.95 -35.29 10.17
C ILE A 606 -25.78 -34.91 9.26
N ASP A 607 -24.58 -35.32 9.64
CA ASP A 607 -23.34 -35.03 8.93
C ASP A 607 -22.77 -36.31 8.32
N GLU A 608 -22.57 -36.32 7.00
CA GLU A 608 -21.76 -37.31 6.31
C GLU A 608 -20.39 -36.69 6.03
N VAL A 609 -19.37 -37.11 6.78
CA VAL A 609 -18.01 -36.60 6.62
C VAL A 609 -17.27 -37.48 5.62
N ARG A 610 -16.96 -36.89 4.46
CA ARG A 610 -16.41 -37.59 3.30
C ARG A 610 -14.89 -37.46 3.21
N ASP A 611 -14.36 -36.34 3.67
CA ASP A 611 -12.93 -36.07 3.64
C ASP A 611 -12.51 -35.42 4.97
N PRO A 612 -11.75 -36.13 5.83
CA PRO A 612 -11.46 -37.56 5.73
C PRO A 612 -12.72 -38.42 5.91
N GLU A 613 -12.68 -39.68 5.45
CA GLU A 613 -13.82 -40.60 5.50
C GLU A 613 -14.11 -41.07 6.94
N LEU A 614 -14.85 -40.27 7.70
CA LEU A 614 -15.21 -40.56 9.10
C LEU A 614 -16.61 -41.17 9.25
N GLY A 615 -17.43 -41.11 8.20
CA GLY A 615 -18.78 -41.69 8.14
C GLY A 615 -19.89 -40.74 8.60
N LEU A 616 -20.97 -41.32 9.12
CA LEU A 616 -22.21 -40.61 9.46
C LEU A 616 -22.30 -40.28 10.95
N PHE A 617 -22.69 -39.04 11.23
CA PHE A 617 -22.85 -38.53 12.59
C PHE A 617 -24.20 -37.82 12.76
N LEU A 618 -24.83 -38.04 13.91
CA LEU A 618 -25.88 -37.20 14.44
C LEU A 618 -25.27 -36.19 15.41
N GLU A 619 -25.35 -34.90 15.10
CA GLU A 619 -24.91 -33.79 15.96
C GLU A 619 -26.12 -33.00 16.44
N VAL A 620 -26.36 -32.97 17.74
CA VAL A 620 -27.34 -32.06 18.36
C VAL A 620 -26.59 -30.97 19.09
N LYS A 621 -26.94 -29.71 18.84
CA LYS A 621 -26.30 -28.57 19.49
C LYS A 621 -27.23 -27.42 19.80
N SER A 622 -26.84 -26.65 20.81
CA SER A 622 -27.48 -25.39 21.19
C SER A 622 -26.42 -24.39 21.67
N ARG A 623 -26.80 -23.11 21.66
CA ARG A 623 -25.99 -22.00 22.16
C ARG A 623 -26.71 -21.26 23.28
N THR A 624 -25.94 -20.58 24.13
CA THR A 624 -26.45 -19.72 25.21
C THR A 624 -25.37 -18.79 25.80
N TRP A 625 -25.80 -17.66 26.37
CA TRP A 625 -24.96 -16.77 27.17
C TRP A 625 -24.75 -17.28 28.59
N SER A 626 -25.65 -18.12 29.10
CA SER A 626 -25.65 -18.58 30.49
C SER A 626 -25.06 -19.97 30.61
N ARG A 627 -24.04 -20.10 31.46
CA ARG A 627 -23.43 -21.39 31.77
C ARG A 627 -24.43 -22.39 32.35
N ARG A 628 -25.30 -21.91 33.25
CA ARG A 628 -26.33 -22.78 33.88
C ARG A 628 -27.30 -23.31 32.83
N ASP A 629 -27.72 -22.45 31.91
CA ASP A 629 -28.58 -22.84 30.78
C ASP A 629 -27.84 -23.81 29.83
N ALA A 630 -26.52 -23.70 29.71
CA ALA A 630 -25.72 -24.64 28.93
C ALA A 630 -25.75 -26.05 29.55
N ASP A 631 -25.61 -26.13 30.88
CA ASP A 631 -25.70 -27.41 31.61
C ASP A 631 -27.11 -28.01 31.48
N ASP A 632 -28.17 -27.20 31.65
CA ASP A 632 -29.56 -27.64 31.49
C ASP A 632 -29.85 -28.12 30.04
N LYS A 633 -29.34 -27.39 29.04
CA LYS A 633 -29.40 -27.78 27.63
C LYS A 633 -28.64 -29.07 27.34
N ALA A 634 -27.51 -29.31 27.99
CA ALA A 634 -26.75 -30.55 27.83
C ALA A 634 -27.57 -31.77 28.24
N SER A 635 -28.28 -31.71 29.38
CA SER A 635 -29.19 -32.77 29.81
C SER A 635 -30.35 -32.99 28.83
N LEU A 636 -30.92 -31.91 28.27
CA LEU A 636 -31.98 -32.01 27.26
C LEU A 636 -31.49 -32.59 25.92
N ILE A 637 -30.22 -32.39 25.57
CA ILE A 637 -29.61 -32.99 24.37
C ILE A 637 -29.58 -34.51 24.49
N ASP A 638 -29.23 -35.07 25.65
CA ASP A 638 -29.21 -36.52 25.85
C ASP A 638 -30.61 -37.13 25.67
N GLU A 639 -31.64 -36.48 26.22
CA GLU A 639 -33.03 -36.90 26.03
C GLU A 639 -33.45 -36.82 24.56
N LEU A 640 -33.09 -35.73 23.88
CA LEU A 640 -33.40 -35.54 22.46
C LEU A 640 -32.68 -36.58 21.59
N LEU A 641 -31.43 -36.91 21.90
CA LEU A 641 -30.66 -37.94 21.19
C LEU A 641 -31.29 -39.33 21.36
N GLN A 642 -31.71 -39.70 22.57
CA GLN A 642 -32.43 -40.96 22.80
C GLN A 642 -33.75 -41.00 22.02
N LEU A 643 -34.49 -39.90 22.00
CA LEU A 643 -35.73 -39.77 21.22
C LEU A 643 -35.47 -39.91 19.71
N LEU A 644 -34.32 -39.43 19.24
CA LEU A 644 -33.86 -39.56 17.85
C LEU A 644 -33.27 -40.96 17.53
N GLY A 645 -33.26 -41.89 18.49
CA GLY A 645 -32.78 -43.25 18.30
C GLY A 645 -31.25 -43.40 18.33
N ALA A 646 -30.53 -42.44 18.91
CA ALA A 646 -29.07 -42.47 19.01
C ALA A 646 -28.60 -43.41 20.14
N ASP A 647 -27.58 -44.24 19.86
CA ASP A 647 -26.89 -45.00 20.90
C ASP A 647 -25.83 -44.12 21.58
N LEU A 648 -26.11 -43.67 22.80
CA LEU A 648 -25.19 -42.80 23.55
C LEU A 648 -23.84 -43.46 23.85
N ASN A 649 -23.70 -44.79 23.72
CA ASN A 649 -22.40 -45.46 23.82
C ASN A 649 -21.48 -45.16 22.61
N GLN A 650 -22.04 -44.69 21.50
CA GLN A 650 -21.33 -44.29 20.27
C GLN A 650 -21.04 -42.78 20.23
N THR A 651 -21.10 -42.10 21.39
CA THR A 651 -20.84 -40.66 21.49
C THR A 651 -19.37 -40.34 21.22
N VAL A 652 -19.13 -39.31 20.42
CA VAL A 652 -17.81 -38.77 20.07
C VAL A 652 -17.65 -37.39 20.71
N ARG A 653 -16.59 -37.22 21.49
CA ARG A 653 -16.35 -36.01 22.30
C ARG A 653 -15.48 -34.99 21.58
N GLU A 654 -14.62 -35.49 20.71
CA GLU A 654 -13.70 -34.77 19.84
C GLU A 654 -14.47 -33.93 18.81
N ASP A 655 -13.93 -32.78 18.38
CA ASP A 655 -14.45 -32.11 17.19
C ASP A 655 -13.94 -32.80 15.92
N PHE A 656 -14.60 -32.59 14.77
CA PHE A 656 -14.16 -33.23 13.52
C PHE A 656 -12.66 -33.08 13.20
N PRO A 657 -12.00 -31.92 13.36
CA PRO A 657 -10.55 -31.82 13.14
C PRO A 657 -9.69 -32.61 14.13
N ASP A 658 -10.22 -33.01 15.29
CA ASP A 658 -9.51 -33.84 16.27
C ASP A 658 -9.58 -35.33 15.96
N LEU A 659 -10.44 -35.72 15.01
CA LEU A 659 -10.63 -37.09 14.56
C LEU A 659 -9.77 -37.44 13.33
N VAL A 660 -9.06 -36.44 12.78
CA VAL A 660 -8.25 -36.53 11.55
C VAL A 660 -6.82 -36.90 11.86
#